data_AF-A0A6B3BYE6-F1
#
_entry.id   AF-A0A6B3BYE6-F1
#
_cell.length_a   1.000
_cell.length_b   1.000
_cell.length_c   1.000
_cell.angle_alpha   90.00
_cell.angle_beta   90.00
_cell.angle_gamma   90.00
#
_symmetry.space_group_name_H-M   'P 1'
#
loop_
_entity.id
_entity.type
_entity.pdbx_description
1 polymer ?
#
loop_
_entity_poly.entity_id
_entity_poly.type
_entity_poly.pdbx_seq_one_letter_code
_entity_poly.pdbx_strand_id
1 'polypeptide(L)'
;MIQAFGLTSNPRKELPPAVDDVSFEACAGRVTTLLGAPGAGKTTVLRLMLELQQGRGTTYFRGRPLHRIAHPSREVGVLLGDVPGHPARTVRGQLRMLCAAAGVPVRRADEVLEVVGLVSLRDERLGTLSRGMDRRLGLACALLTDPHTLVLDALTDGLSARERHWLHGMLRAHATQGGTVLCTTTDPKEAARTADRIITLDQGRLVADQEAADFSRTRLRPRVAVRSPQATRLAALLTKEARTAQRSVEVVPEAGNRLSVYGSTCADIGETAFRHGILVHQLADEVGDMGPGAGSTRQGGPSARGEACTTDGTIELGEVRATRMTGEIDGAAGQKAAGATPADADLPQVSATPPGLSAWHGSAGQSPRRATAASTGATPAARLPEPNVPPSRLPAATRVSEPTADRASVTSALARPHDARPRSSDALTSDSQPPLPPPISVRPAPSPLRPLRYELRRAGGVGTGFLTGAAVLVSSALVAVLLARVGHTPQHRLLAAWPQELPLPPAALGAGLLGAIAFGDEFRHPALAVDRGTVPRRLGLLLAKLLVAAATGLLLAFLTVGCDAEVLYLVYGRELARVPADWLGLTASWIGLVIGCAWAGVLAAGIFRSTTAGLAAVVAVPVLVVPLVQKVLEGSSVRSAAGFSLRLRELLLAEWPFGGERYLAAGARMIAQPVGGALTLSLAGLLCAYLLTTLRSRVR
;
A
#
# COMPACT_ATOMS: atom_id res chain seq x y z
N MET A 1 7.19 3.44 15.41
CA MET A 1 6.86 2.57 16.55
C MET A 1 5.73 1.65 16.15
N ILE A 2 5.88 0.35 16.41
CA ILE A 2 4.83 -0.66 16.35
C ILE A 2 4.63 -1.18 17.79
N GLN A 3 3.39 -1.45 18.18
CA GLN A 3 3.06 -2.10 19.44
C GLN A 3 2.12 -3.27 19.13
N ALA A 4 2.45 -4.47 19.57
CA ALA A 4 1.66 -5.68 19.40
C ALA A 4 1.19 -6.17 20.77
N PHE A 5 -0.10 -6.46 20.90
CA PHE A 5 -0.72 -6.90 22.16
C PHE A 5 -1.58 -8.14 21.92
N GLY A 6 -1.36 -9.19 22.71
CA GLY A 6 -2.18 -10.39 22.79
C GLY A 6 -2.37 -11.13 21.48
N LEU A 7 -1.35 -11.17 20.61
CA LEU A 7 -1.48 -11.80 19.30
C LEU A 7 -1.58 -13.33 19.44
N THR A 8 -2.77 -13.86 19.20
CA THR A 8 -3.03 -15.32 19.13
C THR A 8 -3.65 -15.66 17.79
N SER A 9 -3.06 -16.58 17.04
CA SER A 9 -3.65 -17.08 15.78
C SER A 9 -4.86 -17.98 16.05
N ASN A 10 -5.87 -17.98 15.16
CA ASN A 10 -6.91 -19.01 15.25
C ASN A 10 -6.30 -20.43 15.08
N PRO A 11 -6.65 -21.41 15.94
CA PRO A 11 -6.18 -22.80 15.80
C PRO A 11 -6.69 -23.44 14.50
N ARG A 12 -6.01 -24.50 14.04
CA ARG A 12 -6.32 -25.18 12.77
C ARG A 12 -6.56 -26.67 13.02
N LYS A 13 -7.83 -27.10 12.96
CA LYS A 13 -8.26 -28.43 13.40
C LYS A 13 -7.83 -28.66 14.87
N GLU A 14 -7.38 -29.87 15.20
CA GLU A 14 -6.92 -30.29 16.52
C GLU A 14 -5.50 -29.76 16.88
N LEU A 15 -4.85 -28.98 16.01
CA LEU A 15 -3.54 -28.41 16.30
C LEU A 15 -3.66 -27.12 17.13
N PRO A 16 -2.74 -26.88 18.09
CA PRO A 16 -2.67 -25.65 18.86
C PRO A 16 -2.46 -24.41 17.96
N PRO A 17 -2.76 -23.20 18.45
CA PRO A 17 -2.50 -21.98 17.71
C PRO A 17 -0.99 -21.83 17.41
N ALA A 18 -0.66 -21.44 16.18
CA ALA A 18 0.73 -21.28 15.72
C ALA A 18 1.42 -20.01 16.24
N VAL A 19 0.66 -19.12 16.89
CA VAL A 19 1.10 -17.97 17.69
C VAL A 19 0.13 -17.86 18.86
N ASP A 20 0.63 -17.65 20.07
CA ASP A 20 -0.19 -17.57 21.28
C ASP A 20 0.34 -16.51 22.25
N ASP A 21 -0.51 -15.52 22.56
CA ASP A 21 -0.29 -14.38 23.46
C ASP A 21 1.01 -13.59 23.23
N VAL A 22 1.43 -13.43 21.97
CA VAL A 22 2.64 -12.67 21.64
C VAL A 22 2.37 -11.16 21.74
N SER A 23 3.07 -10.51 22.68
CA SER A 23 3.03 -9.07 22.92
C SER A 23 4.45 -8.48 22.93
N PHE A 24 4.72 -7.44 22.16
CA PHE A 24 6.04 -6.77 22.10
C PHE A 24 5.96 -5.38 21.44
N GLU A 25 7.03 -4.59 21.56
CA GLU A 25 7.14 -3.27 20.94
C GLU A 25 8.38 -3.15 20.03
N ALA A 26 8.22 -2.45 18.90
CA ALA A 26 9.30 -2.08 17.98
C ALA A 26 9.42 -0.55 17.91
N CYS A 27 10.47 0.01 18.50
CA CYS A 27 10.65 1.46 18.63
C CYS A 27 10.95 2.16 17.29
N ALA A 28 10.60 3.44 17.18
CA ALA A 28 11.13 4.30 16.12
C ALA A 28 12.64 4.57 16.37
N GLY A 29 13.40 4.80 15.30
CA GLY A 29 14.85 5.00 15.38
C GLY A 29 15.66 3.70 15.53
N ARG A 30 15.01 2.53 15.60
CA ARG A 30 15.66 1.23 15.91
C ARG A 30 15.27 0.13 14.93
N VAL A 31 16.15 -0.86 14.80
CA VAL A 31 15.89 -2.16 14.17
C VAL A 31 15.50 -3.17 15.23
N THR A 32 14.33 -3.79 15.09
CA THR A 32 13.82 -4.85 15.96
C THR A 32 13.77 -6.15 15.17
N THR A 33 14.28 -7.25 15.74
CA THR A 33 14.36 -8.54 15.05
C THR A 33 13.64 -9.64 15.81
N LEU A 34 12.70 -10.30 15.13
CA LEU A 34 12.06 -11.53 15.57
C LEU A 34 12.97 -12.72 15.23
N LEU A 35 13.55 -13.34 16.25
CA LEU A 35 14.40 -14.51 16.18
C LEU A 35 13.62 -15.77 16.59
N GLY A 36 13.99 -16.93 16.03
CA GLY A 36 13.48 -18.22 16.45
C GLY A 36 13.69 -19.29 15.37
N ALA A 37 13.42 -20.55 15.71
CA ALA A 37 13.53 -21.66 14.77
C ALA A 37 12.56 -21.54 13.57
N PRO A 38 12.75 -22.33 12.49
CA PRO A 38 11.69 -22.61 11.53
C PRO A 38 10.44 -23.12 12.25
N GLY A 39 9.25 -22.63 11.87
CA GLY A 39 7.98 -22.99 12.52
C GLY A 39 7.64 -22.21 13.80
N ALA A 40 8.56 -21.46 14.42
CA ALA A 40 8.35 -20.71 15.68
C ALA A 40 7.43 -19.47 15.59
N GLY A 41 6.41 -19.49 14.72
CA GLY A 41 5.37 -18.45 14.65
C GLY A 41 5.75 -17.15 13.93
N LYS A 42 7.03 -16.82 13.70
CA LYS A 42 7.52 -15.54 13.14
C LYS A 42 6.68 -14.94 12.00
N THR A 43 6.55 -15.65 10.86
CA THR A 43 5.74 -15.21 9.70
C THR A 43 4.26 -15.03 10.05
N THR A 44 3.73 -15.86 10.96
CA THR A 44 2.34 -15.78 11.42
C THR A 44 2.12 -14.55 12.31
N VAL A 45 3.08 -14.20 13.18
CA VAL A 45 3.08 -12.94 13.94
C VAL A 45 2.99 -11.76 12.97
N LEU A 46 3.85 -11.70 11.95
CA LEU A 46 3.81 -10.63 10.95
C LEU A 46 2.46 -10.57 10.20
N ARG A 47 1.87 -11.72 9.86
CA ARG A 47 0.55 -11.77 9.18
C ARG A 47 -0.61 -11.36 10.09
N LEU A 48 -0.56 -11.66 11.39
CA LEU A 48 -1.53 -11.16 12.38
C LEU A 48 -1.39 -9.64 12.55
N MET A 49 -0.15 -9.14 12.70
CA MET A 49 0.14 -7.71 12.82
C MET A 49 -0.34 -6.89 11.62
N LEU A 50 -0.27 -7.47 10.43
CA LEU A 50 -0.69 -6.84 9.18
C LEU A 50 -2.17 -7.09 8.83
N GLU A 51 -2.96 -7.68 9.73
CA GLU A 51 -4.38 -8.03 9.53
C GLU A 51 -4.62 -8.99 8.32
N LEU A 52 -3.56 -9.67 7.84
CA LEU A 52 -3.56 -10.61 6.70
C LEU A 52 -3.95 -12.04 7.09
N GLN A 53 -4.03 -12.34 8.39
CA GLN A 53 -4.51 -13.61 8.92
C GLN A 53 -5.46 -13.34 10.10
N GLN A 54 -6.52 -14.14 10.22
CA GLN A 54 -7.46 -14.05 11.34
C GLN A 54 -6.85 -14.58 12.66
N GLY A 55 -7.15 -13.89 13.75
CA GLY A 55 -6.72 -14.19 15.10
C GLY A 55 -7.29 -13.19 16.12
N ARG A 56 -6.73 -13.21 17.32
CA ARG A 56 -7.00 -12.27 18.42
C ARG A 56 -5.79 -11.35 18.65
N GLY A 57 -5.99 -10.35 19.50
CA GLY A 57 -5.01 -9.31 19.80
C GLY A 57 -5.22 -8.04 18.97
N THR A 58 -4.30 -7.09 19.08
CA THR A 58 -4.32 -5.85 18.29
C THR A 58 -2.89 -5.35 18.09
N THR A 59 -2.60 -4.85 16.88
CA THR A 59 -1.33 -4.18 16.57
C THR A 59 -1.58 -2.72 16.23
N TYR A 60 -0.78 -1.82 16.79
CA TYR A 60 -0.82 -0.39 16.52
C TYR A 60 0.45 0.04 15.77
N PHE A 61 0.28 0.62 14.59
CA PHE A 61 1.33 1.34 13.87
C PHE A 61 1.18 2.82 14.21
N ARG A 62 2.16 3.39 14.95
CA ARG A 62 2.13 4.77 15.46
C ARG A 62 0.81 5.14 16.16
N GLY A 63 0.34 4.26 17.05
CA GLY A 63 -0.88 4.45 17.84
C GLY A 63 -2.20 4.24 17.08
N ARG A 64 -2.18 3.63 15.88
CA ARG A 64 -3.39 3.30 15.12
C ARG A 64 -3.36 1.86 14.58
N PRO A 65 -4.44 1.07 14.71
CA PRO A 65 -4.52 -0.24 14.06
C PRO A 65 -4.69 -0.10 12.54
N LEU A 66 -4.31 -1.12 11.78
CA LEU A 66 -4.06 -1.00 10.35
C LEU A 66 -5.32 -0.62 9.56
N HIS A 67 -6.47 -1.23 9.86
CA HIS A 67 -7.79 -0.87 9.31
C HIS A 67 -8.21 0.60 9.54
N ARG A 68 -7.63 1.32 10.50
CA ARG A 68 -7.91 2.77 10.74
C ARG A 68 -6.94 3.69 10.00
N ILE A 69 -5.94 3.16 9.30
CA ILE A 69 -4.98 3.95 8.53
C ILE A 69 -5.53 4.10 7.10
N ALA A 70 -5.85 5.34 6.70
CA ALA A 70 -6.54 5.60 5.43
C ALA A 70 -5.75 5.26 4.15
N HIS A 71 -4.45 4.98 4.27
CA HIS A 71 -3.56 4.49 3.19
C HIS A 71 -2.45 3.61 3.82
N PRO A 72 -2.75 2.34 4.20
CA PRO A 72 -1.83 1.51 5.00
C PRO A 72 -0.44 1.36 4.37
N SER A 73 -0.39 1.19 3.04
CA SER A 73 0.85 1.08 2.27
C SER A 73 1.77 2.30 2.33
N ARG A 74 1.31 3.45 2.84
CA ARG A 74 2.15 4.66 3.06
C ARG A 74 2.64 4.81 4.50
N GLU A 75 2.18 3.96 5.41
CA GLU A 75 2.66 3.92 6.79
C GLU A 75 3.57 2.70 7.01
N VAL A 76 3.23 1.58 6.35
CA VAL A 76 3.94 0.30 6.45
C VAL A 76 4.33 -0.21 5.06
N GLY A 77 5.63 -0.28 4.81
CA GLY A 77 6.22 -1.05 3.72
C GLY A 77 6.36 -2.51 4.14
N VAL A 78 5.93 -3.43 3.29
CA VAL A 78 5.80 -4.86 3.63
C VAL A 78 6.53 -5.71 2.60
N LEU A 79 7.28 -6.70 3.08
CA LEU A 79 7.87 -7.76 2.25
C LEU A 79 7.78 -9.10 3.02
N LEU A 80 6.95 -10.03 2.54
CA LEU A 80 6.73 -11.33 3.17
C LEU A 80 7.18 -12.44 2.21
N GLY A 81 8.49 -12.68 2.14
CA GLY A 81 9.11 -13.58 1.16
C GLY A 81 9.49 -12.85 -0.15
N ASP A 82 9.24 -13.52 -1.28
CA ASP A 82 9.70 -13.12 -2.62
C ASP A 82 8.80 -12.05 -3.27
N VAL A 83 9.25 -11.41 -4.36
CA VAL A 83 8.49 -10.32 -5.02
C VAL A 83 7.19 -10.84 -5.66
N PRO A 84 6.00 -10.34 -5.28
CA PRO A 84 4.73 -10.78 -5.84
C PRO A 84 4.51 -10.19 -7.25
N GLY A 85 4.94 -10.90 -8.30
CA GLY A 85 4.79 -10.47 -9.69
C GLY A 85 4.82 -11.60 -10.70
N HIS A 86 4.34 -11.32 -11.92
CA HIS A 86 4.35 -12.28 -13.02
C HIS A 86 5.77 -12.41 -13.61
N PRO A 87 6.34 -13.62 -13.79
CA PRO A 87 7.76 -13.80 -14.10
C PRO A 87 8.23 -13.13 -15.41
N ALA A 88 7.35 -13.03 -16.41
CA ALA A 88 7.67 -12.35 -17.68
C ALA A 88 7.56 -10.82 -17.66
N ARG A 89 7.11 -10.21 -16.55
CA ARG A 89 7.04 -8.75 -16.38
C ARG A 89 8.45 -8.19 -16.15
N THR A 90 8.72 -6.96 -16.59
CA THR A 90 10.00 -6.31 -16.29
C THR A 90 10.04 -5.72 -14.88
N VAL A 91 11.24 -5.59 -14.30
CA VAL A 91 11.47 -4.97 -12.98
C VAL A 91 10.80 -3.59 -12.88
N ARG A 92 11.03 -2.72 -13.87
CA ARG A 92 10.41 -1.39 -13.99
C ARG A 92 8.90 -1.49 -14.20
N GLY A 93 8.43 -2.47 -14.99
CA GLY A 93 7.00 -2.72 -15.20
C GLY A 93 6.25 -3.18 -13.94
N GLN A 94 6.94 -3.85 -13.02
CA GLN A 94 6.41 -4.21 -11.70
C GLN A 94 6.30 -2.97 -10.80
N LEU A 95 7.39 -2.22 -10.63
CA LEU A 95 7.39 -1.03 -9.77
C LEU A 95 6.45 0.07 -10.28
N ARG A 96 6.30 0.24 -11.61
CA ARG A 96 5.33 1.18 -12.20
C ARG A 96 3.87 0.76 -11.98
N MET A 97 3.56 -0.54 -12.00
CA MET A 97 2.23 -1.03 -11.61
C MET A 97 1.94 -0.76 -10.13
N LEU A 98 2.91 -1.04 -9.25
CA LEU A 98 2.79 -0.74 -7.83
C LEU A 98 2.68 0.77 -7.55
N CYS A 99 3.31 1.63 -8.36
CA CYS A 99 3.13 3.08 -8.28
C CYS A 99 1.67 3.48 -8.51
N ALA A 100 1.03 2.92 -9.55
CA ALA A 100 -0.37 3.18 -9.85
C ALA A 100 -1.28 2.68 -8.71
N ALA A 101 -1.09 1.44 -8.24
CA ALA A 101 -1.87 0.85 -7.15
C ALA A 101 -1.74 1.64 -5.83
N ALA A 102 -0.55 2.15 -5.49
CA ALA A 102 -0.33 2.95 -4.29
C ALA A 102 -0.67 4.44 -4.47
N GLY A 103 -0.97 4.90 -5.68
CA GLY A 103 -1.25 6.31 -6.01
C GLY A 103 -0.03 7.23 -5.87
N VAL A 104 1.17 6.74 -6.21
CA VAL A 104 2.42 7.53 -6.20
C VAL A 104 2.91 7.80 -7.64
N PRO A 105 3.67 8.89 -7.89
CA PRO A 105 4.08 9.26 -9.25
C PRO A 105 4.93 8.17 -9.92
N VAL A 106 4.71 7.92 -11.22
CA VAL A 106 5.40 6.84 -11.98
C VAL A 106 6.93 6.92 -11.89
N ARG A 107 7.51 8.13 -11.83
CA ARG A 107 8.95 8.35 -11.64
C ARG A 107 9.51 7.71 -10.35
N ARG A 108 8.66 7.46 -9.35
CA ARG A 108 9.05 6.87 -8.06
C ARG A 108 9.58 5.44 -8.22
N ALA A 109 9.13 4.72 -9.26
CA ALA A 109 9.70 3.44 -9.65
C ALA A 109 11.19 3.56 -10.05
N ASP A 110 11.54 4.63 -10.77
CA ASP A 110 12.90 4.88 -11.22
C ASP A 110 13.76 5.40 -10.03
N GLU A 111 13.20 6.27 -9.18
CA GLU A 111 13.83 6.72 -7.92
C GLU A 111 14.23 5.54 -6.99
N VAL A 112 13.37 4.54 -6.78
CA VAL A 112 13.72 3.41 -5.89
C VAL A 112 14.65 2.38 -6.52
N LEU A 113 14.71 2.28 -7.86
CA LEU A 113 15.69 1.42 -8.55
C LEU A 113 17.12 1.92 -8.37
N GLU A 114 17.30 3.23 -8.29
CA GLU A 114 18.57 3.86 -7.91
C GLU A 114 18.92 3.53 -6.45
N VAL A 115 17.96 3.69 -5.53
CA VAL A 115 18.13 3.40 -4.09
C VAL A 115 18.54 1.94 -3.81
N VAL A 116 18.10 0.95 -4.60
CA VAL A 116 18.50 -0.46 -4.42
C VAL A 116 19.61 -0.94 -5.37
N GLY A 117 20.13 -0.05 -6.22
CA GLY A 117 21.20 -0.37 -7.18
C GLY A 117 20.78 -1.39 -8.26
N LEU A 118 19.56 -1.27 -8.79
CA LEU A 118 19.00 -2.14 -9.85
C LEU A 118 18.72 -1.38 -11.17
N VAL A 119 19.22 -0.15 -11.34
CA VAL A 119 18.96 0.71 -12.52
C VAL A 119 19.34 0.03 -13.85
N SER A 120 20.44 -0.73 -13.88
CA SER A 120 20.88 -1.50 -15.05
C SER A 120 19.95 -2.66 -15.40
N LEU A 121 19.22 -3.20 -14.41
CA LEU A 121 18.30 -4.34 -14.55
C LEU A 121 16.82 -3.89 -14.63
N ARG A 122 16.56 -2.59 -14.82
CA ARG A 122 15.19 -2.04 -14.89
C ARG A 122 14.32 -2.72 -15.97
N ASP A 123 14.92 -3.12 -17.08
CA ASP A 123 14.22 -3.71 -18.23
C ASP A 123 14.34 -5.26 -18.26
N GLU A 124 15.07 -5.87 -17.31
CA GLU A 124 15.11 -7.32 -17.10
C GLU A 124 13.78 -7.88 -16.59
N ARG A 125 13.58 -9.20 -16.75
CA ARG A 125 12.37 -9.91 -16.32
C ARG A 125 12.45 -10.35 -14.86
N LEU A 126 11.32 -10.40 -14.15
CA LEU A 126 11.30 -10.89 -12.77
C LEU A 126 11.83 -12.33 -12.64
N GLY A 127 11.53 -13.18 -13.63
CA GLY A 127 11.99 -14.58 -13.67
C GLY A 127 13.47 -14.79 -14.05
N THR A 128 14.24 -13.74 -14.39
CA THR A 128 15.69 -13.83 -14.65
C THR A 128 16.54 -13.31 -13.48
N LEU A 129 15.92 -12.79 -12.41
CA LEU A 129 16.62 -12.24 -11.26
C LEU A 129 17.26 -13.33 -10.38
N SER A 130 18.46 -13.06 -9.86
CA SER A 130 19.01 -13.84 -8.75
C SER A 130 18.23 -13.60 -7.45
N ARG A 131 18.34 -14.50 -6.47
CA ARG A 131 17.70 -14.34 -5.15
C ARG A 131 18.06 -13.03 -4.46
N GLY A 132 19.29 -12.53 -4.61
CA GLY A 132 19.69 -11.21 -4.11
C GLY A 132 19.11 -10.04 -4.88
N MET A 133 18.91 -10.17 -6.19
CA MET A 133 18.23 -9.17 -7.01
C MET A 133 16.72 -9.13 -6.71
N ASP A 134 16.07 -10.27 -6.47
CA ASP A 134 14.69 -10.34 -5.99
C ASP A 134 14.56 -9.66 -4.61
N ARG A 135 15.42 -9.99 -3.63
CA ARG A 135 15.39 -9.35 -2.30
C ARG A 135 15.61 -7.84 -2.36
N ARG A 136 16.48 -7.35 -3.25
CA ARG A 136 16.63 -5.91 -3.56
C ARG A 136 15.35 -5.30 -4.13
N LEU A 137 14.71 -5.97 -5.09
CA LEU A 137 13.47 -5.53 -5.68
C LEU A 137 12.30 -5.57 -4.68
N GLY A 138 12.27 -6.53 -3.77
CA GLY A 138 11.33 -6.59 -2.66
C GLY A 138 11.47 -5.39 -1.74
N LEU A 139 12.70 -5.01 -1.40
CA LEU A 139 12.97 -3.79 -0.63
C LEU A 139 12.56 -2.53 -1.40
N ALA A 140 12.77 -2.47 -2.72
CA ALA A 140 12.27 -1.37 -3.56
C ALA A 140 10.74 -1.31 -3.62
N CYS A 141 10.06 -2.46 -3.66
CA CYS A 141 8.59 -2.54 -3.55
C CYS A 141 8.10 -2.00 -2.19
N ALA A 142 8.79 -2.35 -1.10
CA ALA A 142 8.46 -1.87 0.24
C ALA A 142 8.73 -0.36 0.41
N LEU A 143 9.85 0.16 -0.11
CA LEU A 143 10.24 1.59 -0.02
C LEU A 143 9.51 2.50 -1.03
N LEU A 144 8.75 1.93 -1.97
CA LEU A 144 8.12 2.65 -3.07
C LEU A 144 7.25 3.82 -2.61
N THR A 145 6.54 3.64 -1.51
CA THR A 145 5.56 4.59 -0.98
C THR A 145 6.10 5.67 -0.05
N ASP A 146 7.39 5.62 0.30
CA ASP A 146 7.99 6.36 1.43
C ASP A 146 7.31 6.05 2.78
N PRO A 147 7.36 4.78 3.27
CA PRO A 147 6.72 4.39 4.52
C PRO A 147 7.62 4.63 5.75
N HIS A 148 7.02 5.09 6.84
CA HIS A 148 7.72 5.23 8.12
C HIS A 148 8.17 3.88 8.70
N THR A 149 7.38 2.82 8.50
CA THR A 149 7.60 1.49 9.08
C THR A 149 7.91 0.47 8.00
N LEU A 150 8.88 -0.42 8.24
CA LEU A 150 9.16 -1.59 7.41
C LEU A 150 8.87 -2.88 8.21
N VAL A 151 8.17 -3.82 7.58
CA VAL A 151 7.88 -5.16 8.12
C VAL A 151 8.33 -6.22 7.11
N LEU A 152 9.35 -7.00 7.47
CA LEU A 152 10.18 -7.73 6.52
C LEU A 152 10.44 -9.18 6.98
N ASP A 153 10.09 -10.18 6.17
CA ASP A 153 10.21 -11.60 6.54
C ASP A 153 11.36 -12.31 5.79
N ALA A 154 12.21 -13.03 6.51
CA ALA A 154 13.26 -13.93 5.99
C ALA A 154 14.13 -13.34 4.85
N LEU A 155 14.47 -12.05 5.01
CA LEU A 155 15.11 -11.25 3.96
C LEU A 155 16.54 -11.69 3.60
N THR A 156 17.24 -12.26 4.57
CA THR A 156 18.65 -12.62 4.53
C THR A 156 18.91 -14.06 4.10
N ASP A 157 17.89 -14.93 4.18
CA ASP A 157 17.96 -16.33 3.80
C ASP A 157 18.47 -16.48 2.36
N GLY A 158 19.58 -17.20 2.18
CA GLY A 158 20.18 -17.48 0.87
C GLY A 158 20.90 -16.29 0.21
N LEU A 159 21.24 -15.24 0.96
CA LEU A 159 22.07 -14.13 0.48
C LEU A 159 23.56 -14.32 0.80
N SER A 160 24.42 -13.85 -0.11
CA SER A 160 25.87 -13.78 0.13
C SER A 160 26.21 -12.79 1.25
N ALA A 161 27.40 -12.92 1.85
CA ALA A 161 27.86 -12.01 2.91
C ALA A 161 27.87 -10.53 2.47
N ARG A 162 28.20 -10.24 1.20
CA ARG A 162 28.18 -8.88 0.63
C ARG A 162 26.76 -8.33 0.50
N GLU A 163 25.80 -9.16 0.10
CA GLU A 163 24.39 -8.75 -0.03
C GLU A 163 23.73 -8.56 1.33
N ARG A 164 24.04 -9.42 2.32
CA ARG A 164 23.60 -9.22 3.70
C ARG A 164 24.15 -7.94 4.31
N HIS A 165 25.45 -7.65 4.14
CA HIS A 165 26.04 -6.40 4.61
C HIS A 165 25.39 -5.16 3.97
N TRP A 166 25.15 -5.17 2.64
CA TRP A 166 24.40 -4.11 1.95
C TRP A 166 23.00 -3.93 2.54
N LEU A 167 22.27 -5.03 2.75
CA LEU A 167 20.92 -4.99 3.31
C LEU A 167 20.92 -4.41 4.74
N HIS A 168 21.85 -4.83 5.60
CA HIS A 168 21.94 -4.33 6.96
C HIS A 168 22.25 -2.82 6.97
N GLY A 169 23.09 -2.34 6.04
CA GLY A 169 23.31 -0.91 5.81
C GLY A 169 22.04 -0.17 5.43
N MET A 170 21.23 -0.71 4.51
CA MET A 170 19.93 -0.13 4.12
C MET A 170 18.93 -0.08 5.29
N LEU A 171 18.79 -1.16 6.06
CA LEU A 171 17.90 -1.20 7.21
C LEU A 171 18.35 -0.25 8.32
N ARG A 172 19.67 -0.16 8.57
CA ARG A 172 20.23 0.80 9.52
C ARG A 172 20.02 2.25 9.07
N ALA A 173 20.22 2.54 7.79
CA ALA A 173 19.96 3.87 7.23
C ALA A 173 18.48 4.29 7.42
N HIS A 174 17.53 3.39 7.16
CA HIS A 174 16.10 3.65 7.38
C HIS A 174 15.77 3.88 8.86
N ALA A 175 16.35 3.10 9.77
CA ALA A 175 16.19 3.31 11.21
C ALA A 175 16.79 4.65 11.67
N THR A 176 18.02 5.00 11.27
CA THR A 176 18.69 6.27 11.61
C THR A 176 17.92 7.50 11.12
N GLN A 177 17.13 7.39 10.05
CA GLN A 177 16.22 8.43 9.56
C GLN A 177 14.93 8.59 10.42
N GLY A 178 14.85 7.93 11.57
CA GLY A 178 13.66 7.90 12.45
C GLY A 178 12.64 6.81 12.10
N GLY A 179 12.91 6.03 11.04
CA GLY A 179 12.07 4.92 10.63
C GLY A 179 11.94 3.83 11.70
N THR A 180 11.03 2.89 11.49
CA THR A 180 10.85 1.72 12.35
C THR A 180 11.05 0.47 11.51
N VAL A 181 12.02 -0.38 11.86
CA VAL A 181 12.27 -1.63 11.12
C VAL A 181 11.94 -2.81 12.01
N LEU A 182 11.04 -3.67 11.55
CA LEU A 182 10.78 -4.99 12.10
C LEU A 182 11.15 -6.04 11.06
N CYS A 183 12.12 -6.89 11.37
CA CYS A 183 12.52 -8.01 10.51
C CYS A 183 12.47 -9.36 11.25
N THR A 184 12.48 -10.46 10.51
CA THR A 184 12.65 -11.82 11.05
C THR A 184 13.98 -12.43 10.58
N THR A 185 14.57 -13.32 11.39
CA THR A 185 15.67 -14.21 10.96
C THR A 185 15.61 -15.55 11.69
N THR A 186 16.42 -16.51 11.23
CA THR A 186 16.76 -17.75 11.93
C THR A 186 18.20 -17.77 12.45
N ASP A 187 19.10 -16.90 11.97
CA ASP A 187 20.51 -16.82 12.43
C ASP A 187 20.63 -15.89 13.66
N PRO A 188 20.99 -16.40 14.86
CA PRO A 188 21.13 -15.57 16.06
C PRO A 188 22.32 -14.60 15.96
N LYS A 189 23.38 -14.96 15.22
CA LYS A 189 24.53 -14.09 14.96
C LYS A 189 24.11 -12.94 14.04
N GLU A 190 23.17 -13.16 13.14
CA GLU A 190 22.62 -12.13 12.27
C GLU A 190 21.69 -11.17 13.02
N ALA A 191 20.82 -11.69 13.88
CA ALA A 191 20.01 -10.86 14.78
C ALA A 191 20.90 -9.92 15.59
N ALA A 192 21.94 -10.45 16.25
CA ALA A 192 22.90 -9.66 17.04
C ALA A 192 23.73 -8.64 16.24
N ARG A 193 23.94 -8.85 14.93
CA ARG A 193 24.68 -7.91 14.06
C ARG A 193 23.80 -6.81 13.46
N THR A 194 22.48 -6.94 13.53
CA THR A 194 21.54 -6.12 12.72
C THR A 194 20.51 -5.38 13.58
N ALA A 195 20.10 -5.98 14.70
CA ALA A 195 19.11 -5.44 15.61
C ALA A 195 19.70 -4.50 16.66
N ASP A 196 18.89 -3.57 17.14
CA ASP A 196 19.07 -2.94 18.46
C ASP A 196 18.34 -3.77 19.55
N ARG A 197 17.24 -4.45 19.19
CA ARG A 197 16.38 -5.22 20.10
C ARG A 197 15.93 -6.55 19.46
N ILE A 198 16.03 -7.64 20.20
CA ILE A 198 15.81 -9.01 19.73
C ILE A 198 14.66 -9.64 20.52
N ILE A 199 13.61 -10.02 19.80
CA ILE A 199 12.43 -10.72 20.31
C ILE A 199 12.59 -12.20 19.95
N THR A 200 12.81 -13.06 20.94
CA THR A 200 12.97 -14.50 20.73
C THR A 200 11.62 -15.21 20.87
N LEU A 201 11.20 -15.89 19.80
CA LEU A 201 10.00 -16.73 19.78
C LEU A 201 10.38 -18.22 19.74
N ASP A 202 9.64 -19.04 20.49
CA ASP A 202 9.64 -20.50 20.37
C ASP A 202 8.20 -21.03 20.49
N GLN A 203 7.87 -22.06 19.72
CA GLN A 203 6.52 -22.69 19.66
C GLN A 203 5.35 -21.69 19.58
N GLY A 204 5.55 -20.54 18.91
CA GLY A 204 4.54 -19.49 18.75
C GLY A 204 4.38 -18.54 19.95
N ARG A 205 5.18 -18.67 21.00
CA ARG A 205 5.16 -17.84 22.22
C ARG A 205 6.43 -17.01 22.34
N LEU A 206 6.37 -15.88 23.06
CA LEU A 206 7.54 -15.06 23.38
C LEU A 206 8.33 -15.67 24.54
N VAL A 207 9.62 -15.89 24.32
CA VAL A 207 10.56 -16.47 25.30
C VAL A 207 11.49 -15.42 25.91
N ALA A 208 11.89 -14.42 25.12
CA ALA A 208 12.72 -13.33 25.60
C ALA A 208 12.52 -12.07 24.75
N ASP A 209 12.65 -10.90 25.39
CA ASP A 209 12.75 -9.59 24.76
C ASP A 209 13.96 -8.88 25.38
N GLN A 210 15.00 -8.61 24.57
CA GLN A 210 16.33 -8.19 25.04
C GLN A 210 16.97 -7.16 24.10
N GLU A 211 17.80 -6.25 24.61
CA GLU A 211 18.69 -5.47 23.75
C GLU A 211 19.80 -6.35 23.15
N ALA A 212 20.25 -6.03 21.94
CA ALA A 212 21.17 -6.89 21.18
C ALA A 212 22.53 -7.09 21.87
N ALA A 213 22.97 -6.13 22.68
CA ALA A 213 24.19 -6.25 23.50
C ALA A 213 24.06 -7.34 24.57
N ASP A 214 22.93 -7.40 25.28
CA ASP A 214 22.72 -8.37 26.35
C ASP A 214 22.35 -9.74 25.80
N PHE A 215 21.62 -9.82 24.69
CA PHE A 215 21.47 -11.05 23.91
C PHE A 215 22.84 -11.61 23.50
N SER A 216 23.77 -10.76 23.03
CA SER A 216 25.12 -11.19 22.65
C SER A 216 25.93 -11.71 23.84
N ARG A 217 25.87 -11.03 25.00
CA ARG A 217 26.56 -11.42 26.24
C ARG A 217 26.02 -12.70 26.89
N THR A 218 24.72 -12.95 26.76
CA THR A 218 24.04 -14.06 27.42
C THR A 218 23.92 -15.30 26.53
N ARG A 219 23.58 -15.14 25.26
CA ARG A 219 23.29 -16.25 24.33
C ARG A 219 24.45 -16.59 23.40
N LEU A 220 25.05 -15.58 22.77
CA LEU A 220 26.16 -15.78 21.81
C LEU A 220 27.54 -15.95 22.50
N ARG A 221 27.60 -16.72 23.59
CA ARG A 221 28.88 -17.03 24.26
C ARG A 221 29.72 -17.97 23.40
N PRO A 222 31.02 -17.70 23.17
CA PRO A 222 31.94 -18.66 22.54
C PRO A 222 31.97 -19.96 23.34
N ARG A 223 31.93 -21.10 22.63
CA ARG A 223 31.91 -22.44 23.23
C ARG A 223 32.64 -23.43 22.35
N VAL A 224 33.19 -24.48 22.93
CA VAL A 224 33.67 -25.62 22.18
C VAL A 224 32.59 -26.70 22.18
N ALA A 225 32.11 -27.05 21.00
CA ALA A 225 31.23 -28.18 20.81
C ALA A 225 32.06 -29.45 20.64
N VAL A 226 31.84 -30.42 21.52
CA VAL A 226 32.55 -31.70 21.52
C VAL A 226 31.55 -32.82 21.27
N ARG A 227 31.85 -33.75 20.37
CA ARG A 227 31.10 -35.02 20.22
C ARG A 227 32.00 -36.19 20.56
N SER A 228 31.62 -36.99 21.56
CA SER A 228 32.40 -38.14 22.03
C SER A 228 31.48 -39.25 22.55
N PRO A 229 31.73 -40.54 22.24
CA PRO A 229 31.05 -41.66 22.90
C PRO A 229 31.28 -41.72 24.42
N GLN A 230 32.30 -41.02 24.94
CA GLN A 230 32.62 -40.94 26.36
C GLN A 230 32.33 -39.55 26.94
N ALA A 231 31.34 -38.83 26.40
CA ALA A 231 30.98 -37.46 26.79
C ALA A 231 30.90 -37.25 28.31
N THR A 232 30.21 -38.12 29.06
CA THR A 232 30.09 -38.03 30.52
C THR A 232 31.45 -38.09 31.24
N ARG A 233 32.38 -38.94 30.76
CA ARG A 233 33.74 -39.08 31.29
C ARG A 233 34.59 -37.84 30.99
N LEU A 234 34.48 -37.30 29.78
CA LEU A 234 35.19 -36.08 29.38
C LEU A 234 34.69 -34.86 30.18
N ALA A 235 33.37 -34.72 30.37
CA ALA A 235 32.79 -33.65 31.17
C ALA A 235 33.27 -33.67 32.63
N ALA A 236 33.34 -34.87 33.25
CA ALA A 236 33.86 -35.04 34.59
C ALA A 236 35.35 -34.66 34.70
N LEU A 237 36.17 -35.03 33.70
CA LEU A 237 37.59 -34.69 33.67
C LEU A 237 37.83 -33.20 33.45
N LEU A 238 37.16 -32.57 32.49
CA LEU A 238 37.24 -31.12 32.25
C LEU A 238 36.81 -30.32 33.49
N THR A 239 35.72 -30.75 34.16
CA THR A 239 35.26 -30.14 35.42
C THR A 239 36.27 -30.32 36.55
N LYS A 240 36.97 -31.46 36.61
CA LYS A 240 38.03 -31.72 37.59
C LYS A 240 39.27 -30.85 37.33
N GLU A 241 39.81 -30.87 36.11
CA GLU A 241 40.99 -30.08 35.74
C GLU A 241 40.73 -28.58 35.92
N ALA A 242 39.56 -28.09 35.53
CA ALA A 242 39.17 -26.68 35.72
C ALA A 242 39.15 -26.26 37.20
N ARG A 243 38.63 -27.11 38.10
CA ARG A 243 38.66 -26.85 39.56
C ARG A 243 40.09 -26.81 40.10
N THR A 244 40.97 -27.74 39.70
CA THR A 244 42.38 -27.74 40.14
C THR A 244 43.21 -26.59 39.54
N ALA A 245 42.88 -26.17 38.31
CA ALA A 245 43.54 -25.04 37.63
C ALA A 245 42.88 -23.68 37.94
N GLN A 246 41.86 -23.66 38.81
CA GLN A 246 41.08 -22.47 39.19
C GLN A 246 40.47 -21.69 38.00
N ARG A 247 40.21 -22.39 36.88
CA ARG A 247 39.66 -21.83 35.64
C ARG A 247 38.13 -21.85 35.65
N SER A 248 37.50 -20.78 35.17
CA SER A 248 36.05 -20.68 34.99
C SER A 248 35.57 -21.43 33.74
N VAL A 249 35.61 -22.77 33.77
CA VAL A 249 35.09 -23.64 32.70
C VAL A 249 33.70 -24.14 33.09
N GLU A 250 32.73 -23.98 32.19
CA GLU A 250 31.36 -24.46 32.35
C GLU A 250 31.09 -25.55 31.30
N VAL A 251 30.77 -26.78 31.74
CA VAL A 251 30.49 -27.91 30.84
C VAL A 251 29.00 -28.23 30.87
N VAL A 252 28.31 -27.92 29.77
CA VAL A 252 26.89 -28.21 29.58
C VAL A 252 26.74 -29.49 28.73
N PRO A 253 26.18 -30.58 29.25
CA PRO A 253 25.84 -31.74 28.42
C PRO A 253 24.63 -31.40 27.53
N GLU A 254 24.74 -31.72 26.24
CA GLU A 254 23.63 -31.67 25.30
C GLU A 254 23.07 -33.09 25.07
N ALA A 255 22.00 -33.21 24.27
CA ALA A 255 21.34 -34.50 24.06
C ALA A 255 22.26 -35.55 23.39
N GLY A 256 22.45 -36.68 24.08
CA GLY A 256 23.28 -37.79 23.61
C GLY A 256 24.78 -37.53 23.76
N ASN A 257 25.56 -37.85 22.73
CA ASN A 257 27.03 -37.87 22.79
C ASN A 257 27.68 -36.49 22.57
N ARG A 258 27.02 -35.37 22.94
CA ARG A 258 27.50 -34.00 22.68
C ARG A 258 27.64 -33.19 23.97
N LEU A 259 28.71 -32.40 24.06
CA LEU A 259 28.97 -31.44 25.12
C LEU A 259 29.15 -30.05 24.50
N SER A 260 28.80 -29.02 25.27
CA SER A 260 29.13 -27.63 25.01
C SER A 260 29.93 -27.07 26.17
N VAL A 261 31.19 -26.72 25.91
CA VAL A 261 32.16 -26.28 26.93
C VAL A 261 32.43 -24.79 26.75
N TYR A 262 32.14 -23.99 27.77
CA TYR A 262 32.41 -22.54 27.79
C TYR A 262 33.65 -22.26 28.64
N GLY A 263 34.42 -21.22 28.28
CA GLY A 263 35.60 -20.80 29.06
C GLY A 263 36.87 -21.66 28.87
N SER A 264 36.92 -22.48 27.82
CA SER A 264 38.08 -23.31 27.44
C SER A 264 38.23 -23.33 25.92
N THR A 265 39.43 -23.64 25.40
CA THR A 265 39.69 -23.67 23.94
C THR A 265 39.60 -25.09 23.35
N CYS A 266 39.49 -25.21 22.03
CA CYS A 266 39.64 -26.50 21.35
C CYS A 266 40.99 -27.17 21.65
N ALA A 267 42.07 -26.40 21.83
CA ALA A 267 43.39 -26.96 22.14
C ALA A 267 43.41 -27.60 23.53
N ASP A 268 42.98 -26.88 24.58
CA ASP A 268 42.90 -27.40 25.95
C ASP A 268 42.09 -28.71 26.00
N ILE A 269 40.90 -28.71 25.39
CA ILE A 269 39.99 -29.86 25.42
C ILE A 269 40.53 -31.04 24.60
N GLY A 270 41.21 -30.77 23.48
CA GLY A 270 41.89 -31.79 22.68
C GLY A 270 43.03 -32.44 23.46
N GLU A 271 43.84 -31.66 24.17
CA GLU A 271 44.90 -32.17 25.04
C GLU A 271 44.35 -33.00 26.21
N THR A 272 43.32 -32.51 26.94
CA THR A 272 42.69 -33.27 28.03
C THR A 272 42.10 -34.59 27.52
N ALA A 273 41.44 -34.59 26.34
CA ALA A 273 40.88 -35.80 25.75
C ALA A 273 41.98 -36.80 25.35
N PHE A 274 43.06 -36.33 24.69
CA PHE A 274 44.20 -37.16 24.29
C PHE A 274 44.92 -37.76 25.52
N ARG A 275 45.24 -36.93 26.52
CA ARG A 275 45.91 -37.32 27.78
C ARG A 275 45.17 -38.43 28.54
N HIS A 276 43.85 -38.52 28.39
CA HIS A 276 43.01 -39.51 29.07
C HIS A 276 42.45 -40.62 28.18
N GLY A 277 42.92 -40.72 26.93
CA GLY A 277 42.51 -41.78 25.98
C GLY A 277 41.03 -41.70 25.60
N ILE A 278 40.49 -40.49 25.47
CA ILE A 278 39.09 -40.24 25.13
C ILE A 278 38.95 -40.01 23.62
N LEU A 279 38.19 -40.89 22.97
CA LEU A 279 37.83 -40.78 21.56
C LEU A 279 36.91 -39.57 21.34
N VAL A 280 37.29 -38.67 20.42
CA VAL A 280 36.51 -37.49 20.03
C VAL A 280 36.18 -37.58 18.54
N HIS A 281 34.89 -37.49 18.21
CA HIS A 281 34.37 -37.50 16.83
C HIS A 281 34.24 -36.10 16.23
N GLN A 282 34.10 -35.07 17.08
CA GLN A 282 34.01 -33.67 16.67
C GLN A 282 34.57 -32.80 17.79
N LEU A 283 35.38 -31.81 17.42
CA LEU A 283 35.92 -30.78 18.30
C LEU A 283 35.93 -29.49 17.47
N ALA A 284 35.11 -28.51 17.83
CA ALA A 284 34.96 -27.30 17.03
C ALA A 284 34.57 -26.10 17.90
N ASP A 285 35.17 -24.94 17.60
CA ASP A 285 34.76 -23.66 18.16
C ASP A 285 33.41 -23.25 17.54
N GLU A 286 32.37 -23.28 18.37
CA GLU A 286 31.04 -22.78 18.07
C GLU A 286 30.80 -21.46 18.81
N VAL A 287 29.72 -20.78 18.43
CA VAL A 287 29.11 -19.75 19.26
C VAL A 287 27.81 -20.34 19.75
N GLY A 288 27.49 -20.14 21.03
CA GLY A 288 26.24 -20.58 21.61
C GLY A 288 25.03 -20.17 20.78
N ASP A 289 24.23 -21.17 20.45
CA ASP A 289 22.81 -21.00 20.15
C ASP A 289 22.04 -21.92 21.11
N MET A 290 20.77 -21.59 21.34
CA MET A 290 19.84 -22.22 22.28
C MET A 290 20.10 -21.98 23.78
N GLY A 291 18.99 -21.81 24.50
CA GLY A 291 18.94 -21.78 25.96
C GLY A 291 17.63 -21.18 26.49
N PRO A 292 16.83 -21.88 27.31
CA PRO A 292 16.66 -23.34 27.41
C PRO A 292 15.33 -23.80 26.75
N GLY A 293 15.17 -25.10 26.44
CA GLY A 293 13.83 -25.68 26.19
C GLY A 293 13.73 -26.76 25.10
N ALA A 294 13.97 -26.39 23.84
CA ALA A 294 13.58 -27.21 22.67
C ALA A 294 14.53 -28.40 22.38
N GLY A 295 14.42 -29.48 23.17
CA GLY A 295 15.23 -30.69 22.96
C GLY A 295 14.80 -31.97 23.68
N SER A 296 13.68 -31.98 24.43
CA SER A 296 13.23 -33.17 25.16
C SER A 296 12.25 -34.02 24.34
N THR A 297 12.76 -35.06 23.68
CA THR A 297 11.94 -36.05 22.96
C THR A 297 11.12 -36.90 23.94
N ARG A 298 9.86 -36.53 24.18
CA ARG A 298 8.92 -37.39 24.91
C ARG A 298 8.44 -38.53 24.01
N GLN A 299 9.05 -39.71 24.13
CA GLN A 299 8.43 -40.94 23.65
C GLN A 299 7.15 -41.21 24.45
N GLY A 300 6.01 -41.29 23.76
CA GLY A 300 4.73 -41.64 24.37
C GLY A 300 4.52 -43.14 24.39
N GLY A 301 4.70 -43.77 25.55
CA GLY A 301 4.25 -45.13 25.88
C GLY A 301 3.40 -45.09 27.17
N PRO A 302 2.25 -45.79 27.26
CA PRO A 302 1.22 -45.44 28.24
C PRO A 302 1.29 -46.19 29.59
N SER A 303 1.30 -45.45 30.69
CA SER A 303 1.02 -45.88 32.08
C SER A 303 1.02 -44.65 32.99
N ALA A 304 0.22 -44.47 34.07
CA ALA A 304 -1.06 -45.04 34.50
C ALA A 304 -1.71 -44.05 35.51
N ARG A 305 -2.84 -44.42 36.15
CA ARG A 305 -3.45 -43.67 37.27
C ARG A 305 -2.71 -43.89 38.60
N GLY A 306 -2.92 -42.99 39.55
CA GLY A 306 -2.38 -43.01 40.92
C GLY A 306 -1.98 -41.60 41.32
N GLU A 307 -2.91 -40.78 41.83
CA GLU A 307 -3.36 -40.68 43.23
C GLU A 307 -2.42 -39.83 44.11
N ALA A 308 -3.02 -39.05 45.00
CA ALA A 308 -2.32 -38.13 45.88
C ALA A 308 -1.99 -38.80 47.22
N CYS A 309 -0.86 -38.42 47.81
CA CYS A 309 -0.60 -38.63 49.22
C CYS A 309 -0.22 -37.27 49.84
N THR A 310 -1.03 -36.79 50.77
CA THR A 310 -0.84 -35.51 51.47
C THR A 310 0.08 -35.70 52.67
N THR A 311 0.99 -34.75 52.88
CA THR A 311 1.77 -34.67 54.13
C THR A 311 0.88 -34.27 55.30
N ASP A 312 0.94 -35.04 56.38
CA ASP A 312 0.23 -34.77 57.64
C ASP A 312 1.01 -33.76 58.51
N GLY A 313 0.31 -33.00 59.37
CA GLY A 313 0.92 -31.91 60.16
C GLY A 313 -0.10 -30.95 60.78
N THR A 314 -0.50 -31.23 62.02
CA THR A 314 -1.67 -30.65 62.72
C THR A 314 -1.33 -29.41 63.58
N ILE A 315 -2.38 -28.77 64.16
CA ILE A 315 -2.39 -27.76 65.27
C ILE A 315 -2.15 -26.30 64.83
N GLU A 316 -2.97 -25.29 65.16
CA GLU A 316 -4.30 -25.28 65.83
C GLU A 316 -5.16 -24.01 65.51
N LEU A 317 -6.47 -24.14 65.76
CA LEU A 317 -7.50 -23.15 66.18
C LEU A 317 -7.59 -21.72 65.57
N GLY A 318 -8.81 -21.37 65.13
CA GLY A 318 -9.21 -19.98 64.79
C GLY A 318 -10.60 -19.89 64.15
N GLU A 319 -11.69 -20.00 64.92
CA GLU A 319 -13.06 -19.83 64.42
C GLU A 319 -13.42 -18.37 64.08
N VAL A 320 -14.36 -18.16 63.15
CA VAL A 320 -15.66 -17.48 63.39
C VAL A 320 -16.58 -17.58 62.15
N ARG A 321 -17.73 -18.24 62.33
CA ARG A 321 -19.05 -18.18 61.63
C ARG A 321 -19.19 -17.97 60.10
N ALA A 322 -20.11 -18.77 59.53
CA ALA A 322 -20.66 -18.64 58.17
C ALA A 322 -22.14 -18.18 58.16
N THR A 323 -22.67 -17.86 56.97
CA THR A 323 -24.12 -17.67 56.67
C THR A 323 -24.46 -18.43 55.36
N ARG A 324 -25.73 -18.87 55.17
CA ARG A 324 -26.07 -20.02 54.31
C ARG A 324 -27.48 -19.97 53.68
N MET A 325 -27.61 -20.37 52.40
CA MET A 325 -28.79 -20.96 51.70
C MET A 325 -28.32 -21.49 50.31
N THR A 326 -28.74 -22.58 49.64
CA THR A 326 -29.80 -23.64 49.72
C THR A 326 -31.13 -23.44 48.96
N GLY A 327 -31.44 -24.41 48.08
CA GLY A 327 -32.66 -24.60 47.26
C GLY A 327 -32.28 -25.17 45.87
N GLU A 328 -32.34 -26.49 45.60
CA GLU A 328 -33.51 -27.33 45.22
C GLU A 328 -34.06 -27.01 43.81
N ILE A 329 -34.09 -27.88 42.78
CA ILE A 329 -34.23 -29.34 42.54
C ILE A 329 -35.68 -29.82 42.37
N ASP A 330 -36.04 -30.22 41.13
CA ASP A 330 -36.90 -31.37 40.70
C ASP A 330 -37.16 -31.32 39.17
N GLY A 331 -37.60 -32.36 38.45
CA GLY A 331 -37.78 -33.78 38.80
C GLY A 331 -38.66 -34.59 37.79
N ALA A 332 -38.13 -35.68 37.20
CA ALA A 332 -38.84 -36.82 36.53
C ALA A 332 -39.71 -36.56 35.24
N ALA A 333 -40.26 -37.57 34.52
CA ALA A 333 -39.68 -38.82 33.93
C ALA A 333 -40.65 -39.57 32.95
N GLY A 334 -40.13 -40.20 31.87
CA GLY A 334 -40.75 -41.36 31.15
C GLY A 334 -41.96 -41.13 30.20
N GLN A 335 -42.45 -42.11 29.39
CA GLN A 335 -41.82 -43.30 28.78
C GLN A 335 -42.69 -43.97 27.64
N LYS A 336 -42.06 -44.37 26.50
CA LYS A 336 -42.34 -45.51 25.56
C LYS A 336 -43.73 -45.83 24.90
N ALA A 337 -43.67 -46.08 23.56
CA ALA A 337 -44.14 -47.28 22.79
C ALA A 337 -45.39 -47.30 21.84
N ALA A 338 -45.10 -47.35 20.51
CA ALA A 338 -45.46 -48.36 19.46
C ALA A 338 -46.91 -48.68 18.93
N GLY A 339 -47.02 -48.81 17.58
CA GLY A 339 -48.07 -49.50 16.76
C GLY A 339 -49.12 -48.57 16.10
N ALA A 340 -49.19 -48.29 14.78
CA ALA A 340 -49.37 -49.12 13.54
C ALA A 340 -50.83 -49.67 13.38
N THR A 341 -51.54 -49.75 12.23
CA THR A 341 -51.35 -49.56 10.74
C THR A 341 -52.77 -49.57 10.05
N PRO A 342 -53.05 -49.56 8.71
CA PRO A 342 -52.29 -49.31 7.44
C PRO A 342 -53.01 -48.41 6.37
N ALA A 343 -52.51 -48.42 5.11
CA ALA A 343 -53.13 -48.03 3.81
C ALA A 343 -53.39 -46.51 3.54
N ASP A 344 -53.13 -45.92 2.36
CA ASP A 344 -52.54 -46.36 1.07
C ASP A 344 -52.31 -45.09 0.15
N ALA A 345 -51.69 -45.05 -1.06
CA ALA A 345 -50.95 -45.99 -1.94
C ALA A 345 -50.05 -45.17 -2.94
N ASP A 346 -49.86 -45.64 -4.18
CA ASP A 346 -49.21 -45.07 -5.38
C ASP A 346 -47.66 -44.88 -5.44
N LEU A 347 -47.13 -44.86 -6.67
CA LEU A 347 -45.77 -45.30 -7.09
C LEU A 347 -45.20 -44.41 -8.22
N PRO A 348 -43.91 -44.55 -8.66
CA PRO A 348 -42.74 -45.17 -8.02
C PRO A 348 -41.50 -44.22 -7.95
N GLN A 349 -40.38 -44.69 -7.37
CA GLN A 349 -39.05 -44.03 -7.42
C GLN A 349 -38.00 -44.88 -8.15
N VAL A 350 -36.93 -44.25 -8.64
CA VAL A 350 -35.67 -44.89 -9.06
C VAL A 350 -34.49 -44.09 -8.52
N SER A 351 -33.47 -44.79 -8.01
CA SER A 351 -32.22 -44.28 -7.42
C SER A 351 -31.00 -44.69 -8.29
N ALA A 352 -29.73 -44.35 -8.06
CA ALA A 352 -29.06 -43.76 -6.90
C ALA A 352 -27.70 -43.08 -7.24
N THR A 353 -27.23 -42.20 -6.33
CA THR A 353 -25.81 -41.84 -6.03
C THR A 353 -24.91 -41.13 -7.08
N PRO A 354 -23.85 -40.40 -6.64
CA PRO A 354 -23.12 -39.44 -7.48
C PRO A 354 -21.69 -39.87 -7.91
N PRO A 355 -21.10 -39.22 -8.92
CA PRO A 355 -19.67 -39.31 -9.25
C PRO A 355 -18.82 -38.23 -8.56
N GLY A 356 -17.56 -38.54 -8.30
CA GLY A 356 -16.56 -37.55 -7.88
C GLY A 356 -15.13 -38.04 -8.13
N LEU A 357 -14.24 -37.10 -8.51
CA LEU A 357 -12.79 -37.25 -8.64
C LEU A 357 -12.25 -38.35 -9.57
N SER A 358 -11.51 -37.94 -10.60
CA SER A 358 -10.48 -38.78 -11.21
C SER A 358 -9.20 -37.97 -11.43
N ALA A 359 -8.07 -38.57 -11.05
CA ALA A 359 -6.73 -38.07 -11.30
C ALA A 359 -5.90 -39.26 -11.78
N TRP A 360 -5.11 -39.08 -12.85
CA TRP A 360 -4.35 -40.17 -13.45
C TRP A 360 -2.93 -39.74 -13.81
N HIS A 361 -1.96 -40.52 -13.32
CA HIS A 361 -0.60 -40.56 -13.82
C HIS A 361 -0.43 -41.75 -14.77
N GLY A 362 0.51 -41.63 -15.72
CA GLY A 362 1.44 -42.73 -15.97
C GLY A 362 1.36 -43.50 -17.29
N SER A 363 2.35 -43.21 -18.15
CA SER A 363 3.18 -44.18 -18.86
C SER A 363 2.69 -44.89 -20.15
N ALA A 364 3.38 -44.53 -21.25
CA ALA A 364 3.96 -45.38 -22.32
C ALA A 364 3.13 -46.48 -23.03
N GLY A 365 3.21 -46.52 -24.38
CA GLY A 365 2.73 -47.67 -25.17
C GLY A 365 2.67 -47.51 -26.70
N GLN A 366 3.84 -47.51 -27.36
CA GLN A 366 4.14 -48.02 -28.73
C GLN A 366 3.08 -47.99 -29.88
N SER A 367 3.49 -47.40 -31.01
CA SER A 367 2.90 -47.51 -32.37
C SER A 367 3.16 -48.89 -33.03
N PRO A 368 2.89 -49.16 -34.35
CA PRO A 368 2.20 -48.40 -35.42
C PRO A 368 1.25 -49.24 -36.35
N ARG A 369 0.76 -48.60 -37.44
CA ARG A 369 0.35 -49.12 -38.80
C ARG A 369 -1.13 -48.90 -39.19
N ARG A 370 -1.54 -48.93 -40.48
CA ARG A 370 -0.98 -48.46 -41.79
C ARG A 370 -1.95 -48.84 -42.94
N ALA A 371 -2.63 -47.88 -43.60
CA ALA A 371 -3.28 -48.01 -44.93
C ALA A 371 -3.95 -46.68 -45.34
N THR A 372 -4.35 -46.41 -46.59
CA THR A 372 -3.52 -46.15 -47.82
C THR A 372 -4.39 -45.51 -48.92
N ALA A 373 -3.74 -44.99 -49.98
CA ALA A 373 -4.28 -44.58 -51.30
C ALA A 373 -4.81 -43.14 -51.47
N ALA A 374 -4.70 -42.49 -52.65
CA ALA A 374 -3.77 -42.66 -53.78
C ALA A 374 -3.89 -41.53 -54.83
N SER A 375 -2.79 -41.13 -55.48
CA SER A 375 -2.72 -40.80 -56.93
C SER A 375 -1.28 -40.49 -57.41
N THR A 376 -0.84 -41.18 -58.46
CA THR A 376 0.10 -40.80 -59.58
C THR A 376 0.92 -39.49 -59.49
N GLY A 377 2.18 -39.37 -59.97
CA GLY A 377 2.99 -40.16 -60.93
C GLY A 377 3.74 -39.18 -61.89
N ALA A 378 4.90 -39.46 -62.51
CA ALA A 378 5.65 -40.71 -62.66
C ALA A 378 7.18 -40.51 -62.89
N THR A 379 7.93 -41.59 -62.60
CA THR A 379 9.23 -42.15 -63.06
C THR A 379 9.92 -41.67 -64.37
N PRO A 380 11.17 -42.12 -64.73
CA PRO A 380 12.10 -43.07 -64.04
C PRO A 380 13.64 -42.76 -64.04
N ALA A 381 14.36 -43.46 -63.14
CA ALA A 381 15.71 -44.09 -63.30
C ALA A 381 16.99 -43.25 -63.63
N ALA A 382 18.23 -43.76 -63.48
CA ALA A 382 18.85 -44.63 -62.45
C ALA A 382 20.37 -44.84 -62.74
N ARG A 383 21.27 -44.64 -61.76
CA ARG A 383 22.50 -45.44 -61.44
C ARG A 383 23.50 -44.68 -60.51
N LEU A 384 24.31 -45.46 -59.79
CA LEU A 384 25.51 -45.12 -59.01
C LEU A 384 26.78 -45.33 -59.90
N PRO A 385 28.04 -44.99 -59.52
CA PRO A 385 28.57 -44.63 -58.18
C PRO A 385 29.52 -43.39 -58.13
N GLU A 386 30.26 -43.26 -57.01
CA GLU A 386 31.31 -42.28 -56.67
C GLU A 386 32.66 -42.54 -57.45
N PRO A 387 33.80 -41.80 -57.27
CA PRO A 387 34.11 -40.70 -56.32
C PRO A 387 35.02 -39.50 -56.81
N ASN A 388 35.25 -38.53 -55.89
CA ASN A 388 36.50 -37.76 -55.64
C ASN A 388 37.03 -36.57 -56.52
N VAL A 389 36.85 -35.34 -55.97
CA VAL A 389 37.76 -34.14 -55.93
C VAL A 389 37.98 -33.28 -57.24
N PRO A 390 38.85 -32.22 -57.35
CA PRO A 390 38.46 -30.82 -57.70
C PRO A 390 39.18 -30.27 -58.99
N PRO A 391 39.50 -28.96 -59.26
CA PRO A 391 39.19 -27.66 -58.60
C PRO A 391 38.91 -26.39 -59.49
N SER A 392 38.44 -25.31 -58.83
CA SER A 392 38.75 -23.86 -59.06
C SER A 392 38.23 -23.06 -60.29
N ARG A 393 37.76 -21.81 -60.06
CA ARG A 393 38.21 -20.53 -60.69
C ARG A 393 37.53 -19.27 -60.10
N LEU A 394 38.09 -18.09 -60.41
CA LEU A 394 37.83 -16.70 -59.91
C LEU A 394 37.30 -15.79 -61.06
N PRO A 395 37.03 -14.44 -60.96
CA PRO A 395 37.47 -13.35 -60.04
C PRO A 395 36.30 -12.62 -59.32
N ALA A 396 36.31 -11.38 -58.78
CA ALA A 396 37.24 -10.21 -58.74
C ALA A 396 37.08 -9.42 -57.39
N ALA A 397 38.00 -8.57 -56.91
CA ALA A 397 38.31 -7.13 -57.22
C ALA A 397 37.13 -6.14 -57.03
N THR A 398 37.25 -5.00 -56.31
CA THR A 398 38.41 -4.12 -55.98
C THR A 398 38.21 -3.49 -54.56
N ARG A 399 39.12 -3.59 -53.57
CA ARG A 399 40.23 -2.65 -53.18
C ARG A 399 39.83 -1.15 -53.15
N VAL A 400 40.32 -0.26 -52.28
CA VAL A 400 41.63 -0.03 -51.57
C VAL A 400 41.28 0.49 -50.13
N SER A 401 42.06 0.45 -49.02
CA SER A 401 43.52 0.43 -48.77
C SER A 401 43.94 -0.38 -47.51
N GLU A 402 45.22 -0.29 -47.15
CA GLU A 402 45.94 -0.75 -45.94
C GLU A 402 47.09 0.26 -45.64
N PRO A 403 48.19 0.01 -44.85
CA PRO A 403 48.69 -1.18 -44.09
C PRO A 403 48.87 -0.86 -42.56
N THR A 404 49.73 -1.41 -41.67
CA THR A 404 50.92 -2.30 -41.75
C THR A 404 51.24 -2.94 -40.36
N ALA A 405 51.84 -4.15 -40.35
CA ALA A 405 53.00 -4.67 -39.55
C ALA A 405 53.18 -4.41 -38.01
N ASP A 406 53.87 -5.25 -37.20
CA ASP A 406 54.52 -6.55 -37.44
C ASP A 406 54.58 -7.47 -36.17
N ARG A 407 55.22 -8.64 -36.32
CA ARG A 407 55.46 -9.72 -35.35
C ARG A 407 56.68 -9.46 -34.43
N ALA A 408 56.80 -10.20 -33.30
CA ALA A 408 57.82 -11.26 -33.11
C ALA A 408 58.17 -11.64 -31.64
N SER A 409 57.76 -12.86 -31.24
CA SER A 409 58.57 -13.94 -30.61
C SER A 409 59.38 -13.80 -29.28
N VAL A 410 58.92 -14.55 -28.26
CA VAL A 410 59.61 -15.73 -27.63
C VAL A 410 60.80 -15.56 -26.63
N THR A 411 60.45 -15.67 -25.33
CA THR A 411 61.09 -16.43 -24.20
C THR A 411 62.56 -16.25 -23.74
N SER A 412 62.75 -16.20 -22.39
CA SER A 412 63.43 -17.24 -21.55
C SER A 412 64.48 -16.75 -20.51
N ALA A 413 64.76 -17.64 -19.55
CA ALA A 413 65.89 -17.73 -18.59
C ALA A 413 65.84 -16.98 -17.22
N LEU A 414 66.41 -17.63 -16.18
CA LEU A 414 66.45 -17.24 -14.76
C LEU A 414 67.89 -17.29 -14.20
N ALA A 415 68.25 -16.35 -13.30
CA ALA A 415 69.12 -16.48 -12.09
C ALA A 415 69.54 -15.05 -11.63
N ARG A 416 69.25 -14.54 -10.41
CA ARG A 416 69.78 -14.86 -9.04
C ARG A 416 71.27 -14.46 -8.82
N PRO A 417 71.72 -14.05 -7.60
CA PRO A 417 71.02 -13.93 -6.29
C PRO A 417 71.31 -12.63 -5.46
N HIS A 418 70.79 -12.61 -4.22
CA HIS A 418 71.22 -11.89 -2.99
C HIS A 418 70.91 -10.39 -2.69
N ASP A 419 70.00 -10.24 -1.70
CA ASP A 419 70.15 -9.56 -0.40
C ASP A 419 69.97 -8.05 -0.11
N ALA A 420 68.98 -7.82 0.77
CA ALA A 420 69.00 -6.97 1.98
C ALA A 420 68.95 -5.42 1.88
N ARG A 421 67.72 -4.87 1.95
CA ARG A 421 67.14 -4.31 3.21
C ARG A 421 65.64 -3.90 3.03
N PRO A 422 64.88 -3.62 4.11
CA PRO A 422 63.41 -3.75 4.08
C PRO A 422 62.70 -2.55 3.44
N ARG A 423 61.53 -2.80 2.83
CA ARG A 423 60.53 -1.77 2.56
C ARG A 423 59.55 -1.65 3.73
N SER A 424 59.20 -0.41 4.04
CA SER A 424 58.14 -0.05 4.98
C SER A 424 56.77 -0.55 4.53
N SER A 425 55.84 -0.62 5.48
CA SER A 425 54.43 -0.94 5.25
C SER A 425 53.71 0.18 4.49
N ASP A 426 53.60 0.06 3.16
CA ASP A 426 52.58 0.80 2.42
C ASP A 426 51.21 0.13 2.61
N ALA A 427 50.25 0.91 3.09
CA ALA A 427 48.88 0.42 3.27
C ALA A 427 48.21 0.23 1.91
N LEU A 428 47.63 -0.95 1.67
CA LEU A 428 46.74 -1.19 0.54
C LEU A 428 45.54 -0.24 0.67
N THR A 429 45.50 0.77 -0.21
CA THR A 429 44.50 1.83 -0.22
C THR A 429 43.11 1.23 -0.39
N SER A 430 42.17 1.63 0.48
CA SER A 430 40.78 1.16 0.47
C SER A 430 40.16 1.26 -0.92
N ASP A 431 39.80 0.12 -1.51
CA ASP A 431 39.15 0.09 -2.82
C ASP A 431 37.77 0.76 -2.75
N SER A 432 37.39 1.37 -3.87
CA SER A 432 36.35 2.39 -3.94
C SER A 432 34.94 1.83 -3.68
N GLN A 433 34.28 2.34 -2.64
CA GLN A 433 32.86 2.09 -2.41
C GLN A 433 32.00 2.94 -3.35
N PRO A 434 30.95 2.40 -3.98
CA PRO A 434 29.91 3.24 -4.57
C PRO A 434 29.20 4.01 -3.43
N PRO A 435 28.96 5.32 -3.57
CA PRO A 435 28.32 6.11 -2.52
C PRO A 435 26.91 5.59 -2.24
N LEU A 436 26.50 5.62 -0.96
CA LEU A 436 25.13 5.30 -0.59
C LEU A 436 24.17 6.30 -1.24
N PRO A 437 23.06 5.83 -1.85
CA PRO A 437 22.09 6.72 -2.51
C PRO A 437 21.41 7.64 -1.48
N PRO A 438 20.97 8.84 -1.89
CA PRO A 438 20.51 9.87 -0.96
C PRO A 438 19.28 9.44 -0.15
N PRO A 439 19.19 9.85 1.13
CA PRO A 439 18.10 9.45 2.01
C PRO A 439 16.73 9.93 1.49
N ILE A 440 15.73 9.07 1.59
CA ILE A 440 14.37 9.39 1.18
C ILE A 440 13.76 10.31 2.25
N SER A 441 13.41 11.53 1.86
CA SER A 441 12.84 12.53 2.78
C SER A 441 11.42 12.14 3.20
N VAL A 442 11.32 11.53 4.39
CA VAL A 442 10.07 11.17 5.08
C VAL A 442 9.11 12.35 5.08
N ARG A 443 7.99 12.21 4.37
CA ARG A 443 7.09 13.35 4.15
C ARG A 443 6.42 13.88 5.44
N PRO A 444 6.44 15.21 5.68
CA PRO A 444 5.66 15.81 6.74
C PRO A 444 4.14 15.71 6.49
N ALA A 445 3.36 15.94 7.55
CA ALA A 445 1.91 15.78 7.55
C ALA A 445 1.18 16.55 6.41
N PRO A 446 0.08 16.03 5.87
CA PRO A 446 -0.60 16.62 4.72
C PRO A 446 -1.17 18.01 5.04
N SER A 447 -0.63 19.04 4.40
CA SER A 447 -1.03 20.44 4.61
C SER A 447 -2.50 20.71 4.23
N PRO A 448 -3.15 21.70 4.88
CA PRO A 448 -4.58 21.99 4.66
C PRO A 448 -4.91 22.40 3.22
N LEU A 449 -3.93 22.91 2.47
CA LEU A 449 -4.07 23.32 1.06
C LEU A 449 -4.08 22.16 0.06
N ARG A 450 -3.89 20.90 0.51
CA ARG A 450 -3.86 19.72 -0.38
C ARG A 450 -5.11 19.52 -1.25
N PRO A 451 -6.36 19.75 -0.78
CA PRO A 451 -7.56 19.63 -1.62
C PRO A 451 -7.59 20.68 -2.75
N LEU A 452 -7.25 21.94 -2.45
CA LEU A 452 -7.19 23.02 -3.43
C LEU A 452 -6.12 22.73 -4.51
N ARG A 453 -4.93 22.27 -4.10
CA ARG A 453 -3.86 21.84 -5.02
C ARG A 453 -4.23 20.62 -5.88
N TYR A 454 -5.21 19.82 -5.47
CA TYR A 454 -5.75 18.72 -6.27
C TYR A 454 -6.73 19.24 -7.33
N GLU A 455 -7.76 20.00 -6.94
CA GLU A 455 -8.77 20.50 -7.88
C GLU A 455 -8.17 21.46 -8.92
N LEU A 456 -7.21 22.31 -8.56
CA LEU A 456 -6.51 23.17 -9.52
C LEU A 456 -5.73 22.36 -10.58
N ARG A 457 -5.05 21.28 -10.17
CA ARG A 457 -4.31 20.39 -11.08
C ARG A 457 -5.23 19.57 -11.98
N ARG A 458 -6.44 19.26 -11.50
CA ARG A 458 -7.47 18.58 -12.28
C ARG A 458 -8.11 19.52 -13.29
N ALA A 459 -8.53 20.72 -12.87
CA ALA A 459 -9.15 21.70 -13.75
C ALA A 459 -8.24 22.09 -14.93
N GLY A 460 -6.94 22.26 -14.69
CA GLY A 460 -5.95 22.47 -15.76
C GLY A 460 -5.46 21.20 -16.47
N GLY A 461 -5.91 20.01 -16.08
CA GLY A 461 -5.39 18.73 -16.56
C GLY A 461 -6.37 17.90 -17.40
N VAL A 462 -7.66 18.26 -17.47
CA VAL A 462 -8.68 17.52 -18.24
C VAL A 462 -9.17 18.37 -19.41
N GLY A 463 -8.94 17.90 -20.64
CA GLY A 463 -9.27 18.63 -21.87
C GLY A 463 -10.75 18.95 -22.08
N THR A 464 -11.66 18.22 -21.41
CA THR A 464 -13.13 18.46 -21.50
C THR A 464 -13.51 19.87 -21.07
N GLY A 465 -12.91 20.40 -19.99
CA GLY A 465 -13.20 21.75 -19.52
C GLY A 465 -12.81 22.84 -20.51
N PHE A 466 -11.66 22.68 -21.19
CA PHE A 466 -11.21 23.60 -22.24
C PHE A 466 -12.10 23.55 -23.48
N LEU A 467 -12.51 22.34 -23.90
CA LEU A 467 -13.45 22.17 -25.02
C LEU A 467 -14.83 22.78 -24.70
N THR A 468 -15.34 22.60 -23.48
CA THR A 468 -16.57 23.26 -23.02
C THR A 468 -16.44 24.78 -23.03
N GLY A 469 -15.33 25.33 -22.52
CA GLY A 469 -15.06 26.77 -22.56
C GLY A 469 -15.02 27.34 -23.98
N ALA A 470 -14.32 26.67 -24.90
CA ALA A 470 -14.24 27.07 -26.30
C ALA A 470 -15.61 27.04 -27.00
N ALA A 471 -16.41 26.00 -26.77
CA ALA A 471 -17.76 25.90 -27.33
C ALA A 471 -18.70 27.01 -26.80
N VAL A 472 -18.58 27.38 -25.52
CA VAL A 472 -19.34 28.49 -24.93
C VAL A 472 -18.89 29.83 -25.51
N LEU A 473 -17.59 30.07 -25.69
CA LEU A 473 -17.08 31.30 -26.32
C LEU A 473 -17.59 31.48 -27.76
N VAL A 474 -17.49 30.44 -28.60
CA VAL A 474 -17.96 30.49 -29.99
C VAL A 474 -19.47 30.70 -30.07
N SER A 475 -20.25 30.05 -29.20
CA SER A 475 -21.72 30.24 -29.18
C SER A 475 -22.15 31.59 -28.61
N SER A 476 -21.43 32.14 -27.63
CA SER A 476 -21.63 33.52 -27.12
C SER A 476 -21.46 34.54 -28.26
N ALA A 477 -20.32 34.48 -28.96
CA ALA A 477 -20.00 35.43 -30.02
C ALA A 477 -21.00 35.39 -31.20
N LEU A 478 -21.42 34.19 -31.61
CA LEU A 478 -22.43 34.01 -32.66
C LEU A 478 -23.80 34.58 -32.23
N VAL A 479 -24.21 34.38 -30.98
CA VAL A 479 -25.46 34.93 -30.44
C VAL A 479 -25.39 36.44 -30.27
N ALA A 480 -24.25 37.00 -29.84
CA ALA A 480 -24.03 38.44 -29.74
C ALA A 480 -24.15 39.14 -31.10
N VAL A 481 -23.52 38.60 -32.16
CA VAL A 481 -23.65 39.11 -33.54
C VAL A 481 -25.08 39.01 -34.05
N LEU A 482 -25.78 37.90 -33.79
CA LEU A 482 -27.18 37.74 -34.21
C LEU A 482 -28.10 38.74 -33.49
N LEU A 483 -27.91 38.96 -32.19
CA LEU A 483 -28.66 39.94 -31.41
C LEU A 483 -28.38 41.40 -31.81
N ALA A 484 -27.16 41.70 -32.26
CA ALA A 484 -26.82 43.00 -32.85
C ALA A 484 -27.53 43.21 -34.19
N ARG A 485 -27.57 42.19 -35.05
CA ARG A 485 -28.29 42.22 -36.33
C ARG A 485 -29.80 42.46 -36.18
N VAL A 486 -30.40 42.03 -35.07
CA VAL A 486 -31.83 42.22 -34.75
C VAL A 486 -32.14 43.61 -34.16
N GLY A 487 -31.13 44.38 -33.71
CA GLY A 487 -31.24 45.80 -33.36
C GLY A 487 -32.04 46.16 -32.09
N HIS A 488 -32.93 45.29 -31.60
CA HIS A 488 -33.83 45.57 -30.46
C HIS A 488 -33.26 45.14 -29.08
N THR A 489 -31.99 44.76 -29.00
CA THR A 489 -31.37 44.20 -27.77
C THR A 489 -30.70 45.29 -26.93
N PRO A 490 -31.02 45.47 -25.63
CA PRO A 490 -30.34 46.46 -24.80
C PRO A 490 -28.87 46.07 -24.57
N GLN A 491 -27.98 47.06 -24.63
CA GLN A 491 -26.52 46.89 -24.71
C GLN A 491 -25.92 45.99 -23.61
N HIS A 492 -26.45 46.04 -22.38
CA HIS A 492 -25.98 45.20 -21.26
C HIS A 492 -26.31 43.70 -21.43
N ARG A 493 -27.31 43.34 -22.25
CA ARG A 493 -27.59 41.96 -22.67
C ARG A 493 -26.80 41.56 -23.91
N LEU A 494 -26.57 42.52 -24.81
CA LEU A 494 -25.76 42.34 -26.02
C LEU A 494 -24.32 41.87 -25.67
N LEU A 495 -23.67 42.56 -24.73
CA LEU A 495 -22.32 42.25 -24.23
C LEU A 495 -22.21 40.95 -23.43
N ALA A 496 -23.33 40.30 -23.10
CA ALA A 496 -23.39 39.03 -22.37
C ALA A 496 -24.08 37.92 -23.18
N ALA A 497 -24.25 38.13 -24.49
CA ALA A 497 -24.96 37.26 -25.43
C ALA A 497 -26.29 36.72 -24.90
N TRP A 498 -27.10 37.55 -24.24
CA TRP A 498 -28.32 37.14 -23.54
C TRP A 498 -29.60 37.50 -24.33
N PRO A 499 -30.12 36.59 -25.18
CA PRO A 499 -31.39 36.79 -25.88
C PRO A 499 -32.56 36.76 -24.90
N GLN A 500 -33.73 37.27 -25.28
CA GLN A 500 -34.88 37.34 -24.36
C GLN A 500 -35.51 35.98 -24.08
N GLU A 501 -35.34 35.03 -24.99
CA GLU A 501 -35.89 33.68 -24.97
C GLU A 501 -35.08 32.72 -24.08
N LEU A 502 -33.82 33.04 -23.75
CA LEU A 502 -32.99 32.17 -22.91
C LEU A 502 -33.09 32.51 -21.42
N PRO A 503 -33.31 31.51 -20.54
CA PRO A 503 -33.42 31.72 -19.10
C PRO A 503 -32.09 32.12 -18.43
N LEU A 504 -30.96 31.90 -19.09
CA LEU A 504 -29.60 32.20 -18.63
C LEU A 504 -28.70 32.58 -19.82
N PRO A 505 -27.70 33.47 -19.62
CA PRO A 505 -26.69 33.75 -20.64
C PRO A 505 -25.76 32.54 -20.87
N PRO A 506 -25.13 32.40 -22.05
CA PRO A 506 -24.23 31.28 -22.38
C PRO A 506 -23.12 31.04 -21.35
N ALA A 507 -22.53 32.13 -20.83
CA ALA A 507 -21.51 32.08 -19.78
C ALA A 507 -21.97 31.39 -18.49
N ALA A 508 -23.21 31.62 -18.04
CA ALA A 508 -23.75 31.04 -16.81
C ALA A 508 -24.11 29.56 -16.99
N LEU A 509 -24.66 29.19 -18.16
CA LEU A 509 -24.87 27.79 -18.56
C LEU A 509 -23.53 27.03 -18.64
N GLY A 510 -22.52 27.65 -19.25
CA GLY A 510 -21.15 27.11 -19.33
C GLY A 510 -20.52 26.91 -17.95
N ALA A 511 -20.63 27.88 -17.06
CA ALA A 511 -20.14 27.79 -15.68
C ALA A 511 -20.85 26.66 -14.90
N GLY A 512 -22.17 26.50 -15.05
CA GLY A 512 -22.92 25.39 -14.48
C GLY A 512 -22.51 24.02 -15.02
N LEU A 513 -22.26 23.91 -16.33
CA LEU A 513 -21.76 22.69 -16.96
C LEU A 513 -20.35 22.34 -16.49
N LEU A 514 -19.43 23.32 -16.39
CA LEU A 514 -18.10 23.12 -15.81
C LEU A 514 -18.19 22.64 -14.35
N GLY A 515 -19.11 23.21 -13.56
CA GLY A 515 -19.41 22.75 -12.20
C GLY A 515 -19.90 21.30 -12.15
N ALA A 516 -20.79 20.90 -13.06
CA ALA A 516 -21.28 19.53 -13.16
C ALA A 516 -20.16 18.54 -13.58
N ILE A 517 -19.29 18.91 -14.53
CA ILE A 517 -18.11 18.13 -14.94
C ILE A 517 -17.11 17.99 -13.78
N ALA A 518 -16.95 19.02 -12.95
CA ALA A 518 -16.18 18.98 -11.70
C ALA A 518 -16.73 18.01 -10.64
N PHE A 519 -17.88 17.38 -10.85
CA PHE A 519 -18.26 16.15 -10.15
C PHE A 519 -18.25 14.91 -11.05
N GLY A 520 -18.67 15.03 -12.31
CA GLY A 520 -18.78 13.92 -13.27
C GLY A 520 -17.54 13.07 -13.49
N ASP A 521 -16.37 13.70 -13.69
CA ASP A 521 -15.16 12.96 -14.07
C ASP A 521 -14.63 12.00 -12.98
N GLU A 522 -15.04 12.19 -11.72
CA GLU A 522 -14.76 11.25 -10.63
C GLU A 522 -15.59 9.96 -10.73
N PHE A 523 -16.82 10.04 -11.25
CA PHE A 523 -17.65 8.86 -11.52
C PHE A 523 -17.26 8.15 -12.81
N ARG A 524 -16.68 8.88 -13.78
CA ARG A 524 -16.27 8.34 -15.09
C ARG A 524 -15.11 7.33 -15.01
N HIS A 525 -14.46 7.19 -13.85
CA HIS A 525 -13.33 6.28 -13.62
C HIS A 525 -13.55 5.35 -12.41
N PRO A 526 -14.49 4.37 -12.47
CA PRO A 526 -14.91 3.58 -11.31
C PRO A 526 -13.79 2.81 -10.58
N ALA A 527 -12.72 2.45 -11.29
CA ALA A 527 -11.55 1.78 -10.73
C ALA A 527 -10.82 2.59 -9.63
N LEU A 528 -11.08 3.89 -9.51
CA LEU A 528 -10.57 4.74 -8.42
C LEU A 528 -11.54 4.89 -7.23
N ALA A 529 -12.75 4.33 -7.32
CA ALA A 529 -13.87 4.61 -6.43
C ALA A 529 -14.46 3.38 -5.69
N VAL A 530 -13.98 2.17 -5.97
CA VAL A 530 -14.60 0.89 -5.54
C VAL A 530 -14.88 0.84 -4.01
N ASP A 531 -13.89 1.15 -3.16
CA ASP A 531 -13.99 0.98 -1.70
C ASP A 531 -14.32 2.27 -0.92
N ARG A 532 -14.76 3.34 -1.59
CA ARG A 532 -14.98 4.65 -0.94
C ARG A 532 -16.33 5.23 -1.31
N GLY A 533 -17.31 5.02 -0.41
CA GLY A 533 -18.67 5.57 -0.50
C GLY A 533 -18.65 7.04 -0.95
N THR A 534 -19.34 7.30 -2.05
CA THR A 534 -19.01 8.33 -3.06
C THR A 534 -19.44 9.75 -2.72
N VAL A 535 -19.21 10.14 -1.46
CA VAL A 535 -19.41 11.49 -0.93
C VAL A 535 -18.07 11.94 -0.36
N PRO A 536 -17.56 13.15 -0.67
CA PRO A 536 -16.29 13.62 -0.14
C PRO A 536 -16.41 13.80 1.39
N ARG A 537 -15.92 12.81 2.15
CA ARG A 537 -16.01 12.71 3.61
C ARG A 537 -15.35 13.88 4.38
N ARG A 538 -14.76 14.85 3.68
CA ARG A 538 -14.11 16.08 4.19
C ARG A 538 -14.68 17.32 3.49
N LEU A 539 -15.29 18.22 4.26
CA LEU A 539 -15.85 19.50 3.77
C LEU A 539 -14.82 20.33 2.98
N GLY A 540 -13.52 20.26 3.33
CA GLY A 540 -12.45 20.97 2.62
C GLY A 540 -12.25 20.54 1.15
N LEU A 541 -12.74 19.38 0.72
CA LEU A 541 -12.74 19.01 -0.71
C LEU A 541 -13.95 19.61 -1.45
N LEU A 542 -15.13 19.62 -0.83
CA LEU A 542 -16.29 20.35 -1.37
C LEU A 542 -15.97 21.85 -1.49
N LEU A 543 -15.38 22.46 -0.46
CA LEU A 543 -14.97 23.86 -0.48
C LEU A 543 -13.95 24.13 -1.59
N ALA A 544 -12.95 23.26 -1.78
CA ALA A 544 -12.00 23.37 -2.88
C ALA A 544 -12.70 23.29 -4.26
N LYS A 545 -13.67 22.39 -4.45
CA LYS A 545 -14.47 22.32 -5.68
C LYS A 545 -15.28 23.59 -5.92
N LEU A 546 -16.01 24.08 -4.92
CA LEU A 546 -16.82 25.29 -5.04
C LEU A 546 -15.96 26.53 -5.34
N LEU A 547 -14.78 26.64 -4.73
CA LEU A 547 -13.81 27.71 -5.03
C LEU A 547 -13.25 27.60 -6.46
N VAL A 548 -12.83 26.41 -6.89
CA VAL A 548 -12.25 26.23 -8.24
C VAL A 548 -13.32 26.37 -9.33
N ALA A 549 -14.54 25.86 -9.12
CA ALA A 549 -15.65 26.02 -10.05
C ALA A 549 -16.15 27.47 -10.16
N ALA A 550 -16.12 28.24 -9.05
CA ALA A 550 -16.35 29.68 -9.11
C ALA A 550 -15.25 30.39 -9.91
N ALA A 551 -13.98 30.07 -9.66
CA ALA A 551 -12.85 30.67 -10.37
C ALA A 551 -12.86 30.38 -11.89
N THR A 552 -13.14 29.14 -12.30
CA THR A 552 -13.26 28.79 -13.73
C THR A 552 -14.50 29.37 -14.39
N GLY A 553 -15.64 29.42 -13.66
CA GLY A 553 -16.85 30.08 -14.13
C GLY A 553 -16.64 31.59 -14.37
N LEU A 554 -15.99 32.28 -13.43
CA LEU A 554 -15.67 33.71 -13.56
C LEU A 554 -14.65 33.99 -14.66
N LEU A 555 -13.65 33.12 -14.85
CA LEU A 555 -12.71 33.22 -15.96
C LEU A 555 -13.41 33.04 -17.32
N LEU A 556 -14.28 32.03 -17.45
CA LEU A 556 -15.09 31.83 -18.66
C LEU A 556 -15.98 33.05 -18.93
N ALA A 557 -16.64 33.57 -17.90
CA ALA A 557 -17.50 34.75 -18.01
C ALA A 557 -16.72 35.98 -18.50
N PHE A 558 -15.57 36.30 -17.88
CA PHE A 558 -14.70 37.38 -18.31
C PHE A 558 -14.26 37.23 -19.77
N LEU A 559 -13.87 36.00 -20.18
CA LEU A 559 -13.51 35.71 -21.56
C LEU A 559 -14.69 35.84 -22.54
N THR A 560 -15.92 35.47 -22.16
CA THR A 560 -17.11 35.68 -23.02
C THR A 560 -17.38 37.15 -23.26
N VAL A 561 -17.41 38.00 -22.22
CA VAL A 561 -17.67 39.45 -22.41
C VAL A 561 -16.56 40.11 -23.22
N GLY A 562 -15.30 39.72 -23.02
CA GLY A 562 -14.18 40.21 -23.84
C GLY A 562 -14.29 39.78 -25.31
N CYS A 563 -14.62 38.51 -25.56
CA CYS A 563 -14.77 37.97 -26.92
C CYS A 563 -15.98 38.59 -27.64
N ASP A 564 -17.12 38.68 -26.97
CA ASP A 564 -18.35 39.26 -27.51
C ASP A 564 -18.15 40.75 -27.82
N ALA A 565 -17.45 41.51 -26.95
CA ALA A 565 -17.12 42.92 -27.19
C ALA A 565 -16.18 43.14 -28.38
N GLU A 566 -15.11 42.34 -28.50
CA GLU A 566 -14.18 42.40 -29.64
C GLU A 566 -14.87 42.01 -30.96
N VAL A 567 -15.69 40.95 -30.96
CA VAL A 567 -16.43 40.54 -32.16
C VAL A 567 -17.47 41.60 -32.57
N LEU A 568 -18.18 42.21 -31.63
CA LEU A 568 -19.09 43.32 -31.90
C LEU A 568 -18.35 44.56 -32.43
N TYR A 569 -17.18 44.87 -31.88
CA TYR A 569 -16.30 45.95 -32.36
C TYR A 569 -15.84 45.71 -33.80
N LEU A 570 -15.44 44.49 -34.14
CA LEU A 570 -14.98 44.11 -35.49
C LEU A 570 -16.10 44.10 -36.53
N VAL A 571 -17.33 43.71 -36.17
CA VAL A 571 -18.45 43.56 -37.12
C VAL A 571 -19.29 44.84 -37.24
N TYR A 572 -19.47 45.60 -36.16
CA TYR A 572 -20.38 46.75 -36.11
C TYR A 572 -19.73 48.07 -35.63
N GLY A 573 -18.43 48.05 -35.29
CA GLY A 573 -17.67 49.26 -34.96
C GLY A 573 -17.85 49.78 -33.53
N ARG A 574 -17.27 50.96 -33.28
CA ARG A 574 -16.97 51.48 -31.93
C ARG A 574 -18.19 51.84 -31.07
N GLU A 575 -19.37 52.04 -31.64
CA GLU A 575 -20.49 52.66 -30.91
C GLU A 575 -21.19 51.68 -29.97
N LEU A 576 -21.28 50.40 -30.36
CA LEU A 576 -21.90 49.32 -29.58
C LEU A 576 -21.04 48.83 -28.41
N ALA A 577 -19.75 49.17 -28.38
CA ALA A 577 -18.78 48.72 -27.36
C ALA A 577 -18.66 49.63 -26.13
N ARG A 578 -19.49 50.68 -25.99
CA ARG A 578 -19.41 51.62 -24.86
C ARG A 578 -19.86 50.99 -23.53
N VAL A 579 -19.12 51.27 -22.46
CA VAL A 579 -19.41 50.81 -21.09
C VAL A 579 -20.65 51.52 -20.53
N PRO A 580 -21.75 50.82 -20.15
CA PRO A 580 -22.91 51.43 -19.52
C PRO A 580 -22.64 51.95 -18.10
N ALA A 581 -23.32 53.03 -17.70
CA ALA A 581 -23.08 53.72 -16.42
C ALA A 581 -23.26 52.84 -15.17
N ASP A 582 -24.24 51.94 -15.15
CA ASP A 582 -24.55 51.04 -14.03
C ASP A 582 -23.66 49.76 -13.97
N TRP A 583 -22.49 49.78 -14.63
CA TRP A 583 -21.57 48.64 -14.75
C TRP A 583 -21.32 47.88 -13.43
N LEU A 584 -21.14 48.59 -12.32
CA LEU A 584 -20.89 47.97 -11.00
C LEU A 584 -22.07 47.15 -10.47
N GLY A 585 -23.31 47.59 -10.72
CA GLY A 585 -24.51 46.84 -10.32
C GLY A 585 -24.73 45.61 -11.20
N LEU A 586 -24.57 45.78 -12.51
CA LEU A 586 -24.73 44.73 -13.51
C LEU A 586 -23.69 43.62 -13.34
N THR A 587 -22.41 43.99 -13.23
CA THR A 587 -21.32 43.02 -13.01
C THR A 587 -21.48 42.27 -11.70
N ALA A 588 -21.87 42.92 -10.59
CA ALA A 588 -22.11 42.24 -9.33
C ALA A 588 -23.23 41.18 -9.42
N SER A 589 -24.37 41.51 -10.05
CA SER A 589 -25.46 40.54 -10.23
C SER A 589 -25.09 39.37 -11.14
N TRP A 590 -24.29 39.63 -12.18
CA TRP A 590 -23.89 38.64 -13.17
C TRP A 590 -22.77 37.73 -12.65
N ILE A 591 -21.80 38.27 -11.91
CA ILE A 591 -20.82 37.52 -11.11
C ILE A 591 -21.54 36.55 -10.16
N GLY A 592 -22.54 37.03 -9.42
CA GLY A 592 -23.36 36.21 -8.54
C GLY A 592 -24.12 35.10 -9.26
N LEU A 593 -24.70 35.40 -10.44
CA LEU A 593 -25.39 34.42 -11.28
C LEU A 593 -24.43 33.30 -11.76
N VAL A 594 -23.25 33.68 -12.26
CA VAL A 594 -22.21 32.76 -12.75
C VAL A 594 -21.70 31.83 -11.65
N ILE A 595 -21.37 32.38 -10.46
CA ILE A 595 -20.97 31.60 -9.29
C ILE A 595 -22.10 30.66 -8.85
N GLY A 596 -23.33 31.19 -8.81
CA GLY A 596 -24.53 30.45 -8.45
C GLY A 596 -24.78 29.24 -9.34
N CYS A 597 -24.71 29.41 -10.66
CA CYS A 597 -24.85 28.31 -11.63
C CYS A 597 -23.72 27.28 -11.47
N ALA A 598 -22.46 27.72 -11.31
CA ALA A 598 -21.33 26.81 -11.09
C ALA A 598 -21.50 25.96 -9.81
N TRP A 599 -21.91 26.58 -8.70
CA TRP A 599 -22.15 25.89 -7.44
C TRP A 599 -23.37 24.95 -7.50
N ALA A 600 -24.46 25.36 -8.16
CA ALA A 600 -25.61 24.50 -8.40
C ALA A 600 -25.22 23.25 -9.22
N GLY A 601 -24.41 23.42 -10.27
CA GLY A 601 -23.86 22.31 -11.06
C GLY A 601 -23.03 21.32 -10.23
N VAL A 602 -22.11 21.83 -9.39
CA VAL A 602 -21.28 21.00 -8.48
C VAL A 602 -22.17 20.23 -7.48
N LEU A 603 -23.12 20.90 -6.83
CA LEU A 603 -23.95 20.29 -5.79
C LEU A 603 -24.93 19.27 -6.36
N ALA A 604 -25.65 19.62 -7.44
CA ALA A 604 -26.61 18.73 -8.08
C ALA A 604 -25.93 17.50 -8.71
N ALA A 605 -24.79 17.66 -9.40
CA ALA A 605 -24.03 16.52 -9.92
C ALA A 605 -23.49 15.62 -8.79
N GLY A 606 -23.20 16.18 -7.61
CA GLY A 606 -22.83 15.41 -6.42
C GLY A 606 -23.98 14.63 -5.78
N ILE A 607 -25.19 15.20 -5.73
CA ILE A 607 -26.40 14.54 -5.19
C ILE A 607 -26.88 13.42 -6.12
N PHE A 608 -27.09 13.75 -7.40
CA PHE A 608 -27.64 12.83 -8.39
C PHE A 608 -26.58 11.91 -9.03
N ARG A 609 -25.31 12.09 -8.68
CA ARG A 609 -24.15 11.32 -9.20
C ARG A 609 -24.02 11.32 -10.73
N SER A 610 -24.47 12.40 -11.38
CA SER A 610 -24.54 12.51 -12.84
C SER A 610 -24.33 13.94 -13.32
N THR A 611 -23.54 14.10 -14.40
CA THR A 611 -23.34 15.38 -15.09
C THR A 611 -24.63 15.89 -15.73
N THR A 612 -25.43 15.00 -16.32
CA THR A 612 -26.67 15.37 -17.03
C THR A 612 -27.73 15.82 -16.04
N ALA A 613 -27.83 15.18 -14.88
CA ALA A 613 -28.70 15.64 -13.80
C ALA A 613 -28.21 16.95 -13.17
N GLY A 614 -26.89 17.15 -13.05
CA GLY A 614 -26.30 18.42 -12.62
C GLY A 614 -26.63 19.58 -13.56
N LEU A 615 -26.49 19.38 -14.88
CA LEU A 615 -26.86 20.37 -15.90
C LEU A 615 -28.37 20.62 -15.93
N ALA A 616 -29.18 19.55 -15.85
CA ALA A 616 -30.64 19.67 -15.81
C ALA A 616 -31.11 20.50 -14.61
N ALA A 617 -30.48 20.36 -13.44
CA ALA A 617 -30.78 21.20 -12.28
C ALA A 617 -30.46 22.69 -12.53
N VAL A 618 -29.33 23.01 -13.16
CA VAL A 618 -28.97 24.41 -13.51
C VAL A 618 -30.01 25.06 -14.43
N VAL A 619 -30.58 24.30 -15.38
CA VAL A 619 -31.64 24.80 -16.30
C VAL A 619 -33.02 24.80 -15.64
N ALA A 620 -33.33 23.84 -14.76
CA ALA A 620 -34.62 23.74 -14.08
C ALA A 620 -34.87 24.87 -13.08
N VAL A 621 -33.83 25.45 -12.48
CA VAL A 621 -33.97 26.60 -11.55
C VAL A 621 -34.68 27.80 -12.20
N PRO A 622 -34.16 28.40 -13.28
CA PRO A 622 -34.81 29.55 -13.91
C PRO A 622 -36.08 29.18 -14.70
N VAL A 623 -36.24 27.93 -15.18
CA VAL A 623 -37.41 27.52 -15.98
C VAL A 623 -38.60 27.07 -15.12
N LEU A 624 -38.35 26.44 -13.96
CA LEU A 624 -39.41 25.88 -13.11
C LEU A 624 -39.48 26.55 -11.73
N VAL A 625 -38.33 26.82 -11.09
CA VAL A 625 -38.32 27.37 -9.72
C VAL A 625 -38.66 28.86 -9.71
N VAL A 626 -38.18 29.66 -10.67
CA VAL A 626 -38.55 31.09 -10.80
C VAL A 626 -40.07 31.30 -10.91
N PRO A 627 -40.78 30.74 -11.91
CA PRO A 627 -42.24 30.97 -12.03
C PRO A 627 -43.03 30.35 -10.87
N LEU A 628 -42.56 29.24 -10.27
CA LEU A 628 -43.18 28.69 -9.06
C LEU A 628 -43.03 29.65 -7.87
N VAL A 629 -41.83 30.21 -7.66
CA VAL A 629 -41.56 31.18 -6.59
C VAL A 629 -42.35 32.46 -6.80
N GLN A 630 -42.42 33.00 -8.04
CA GLN A 630 -43.26 34.15 -8.36
C GLN A 630 -44.74 33.86 -8.06
N LYS A 631 -45.29 32.74 -8.54
CA LYS A 631 -46.67 32.34 -8.30
C LYS A 631 -47.00 32.09 -6.82
N VAL A 632 -46.01 31.72 -6.00
CA VAL A 632 -46.14 31.60 -4.53
C VAL A 632 -45.99 32.95 -3.82
N LEU A 633 -45.19 33.90 -4.33
CA LEU A 633 -45.15 35.27 -3.82
C LEU A 633 -46.38 36.09 -4.21
N GLU A 634 -47.01 35.80 -5.34
CA GLU A 634 -48.30 36.37 -5.76
C GLU A 634 -49.48 35.66 -5.07
N GLY A 635 -49.31 34.39 -4.71
CA GLY A 635 -50.27 33.55 -4.02
C GLY A 635 -50.42 33.84 -2.52
N SER A 636 -51.45 34.63 -2.18
CA SER A 636 -52.23 34.53 -0.92
C SER A 636 -51.51 34.63 0.44
N SER A 637 -50.31 35.22 0.56
CA SER A 637 -49.67 35.49 1.88
C SER A 637 -48.93 36.84 2.03
N VAL A 638 -49.06 37.74 1.04
CA VAL A 638 -48.13 38.87 0.80
C VAL A 638 -48.03 39.91 1.93
N ARG A 639 -49.07 40.08 2.77
CA ARG A 639 -49.09 41.11 3.83
C ARG A 639 -48.08 40.88 4.97
N SER A 640 -47.39 39.74 5.01
CA SER A 640 -46.26 39.49 5.94
C SER A 640 -44.89 39.66 5.26
N ALA A 641 -44.72 39.14 4.04
CA ALA A 641 -43.42 39.08 3.35
C ALA A 641 -42.82 40.47 3.05
N ALA A 642 -43.65 41.46 2.73
CA ALA A 642 -43.19 42.84 2.45
C ALA A 642 -42.50 43.51 3.66
N GLY A 643 -42.86 43.12 4.89
CA GLY A 643 -42.20 43.61 6.11
C GLY A 643 -40.88 42.88 6.43
N PHE A 644 -40.71 41.64 5.94
CA PHE A 644 -39.53 40.83 6.25
C PHE A 644 -38.27 41.37 5.54
N SER A 645 -38.38 41.80 4.29
CA SER A 645 -37.24 42.39 3.56
C SER A 645 -36.79 43.74 4.14
N LEU A 646 -37.71 44.53 4.69
CA LEU A 646 -37.37 45.76 5.44
C LEU A 646 -36.69 45.44 6.78
N ARG A 647 -37.28 44.56 7.60
CA ARG A 647 -36.70 44.20 8.91
C ARG A 647 -35.37 43.45 8.80
N LEU A 648 -35.18 42.66 7.74
CA LEU A 648 -33.89 42.03 7.45
C LEU A 648 -32.85 43.06 6.99
N ARG A 649 -33.27 44.12 6.28
CA ARG A 649 -32.38 45.27 5.99
C ARG A 649 -32.00 46.00 7.28
N GLU A 650 -32.93 46.26 8.20
CA GLU A 650 -32.64 46.89 9.49
C GLU A 650 -31.66 46.06 10.32
N LEU A 651 -31.87 44.73 10.41
CA LEU A 651 -30.98 43.81 11.13
C LEU A 651 -29.59 43.60 10.48
N LEU A 652 -29.46 43.84 9.17
CA LEU A 652 -28.18 43.79 8.43
C LEU A 652 -27.47 45.15 8.33
N LEU A 653 -28.09 46.24 8.83
CA LEU A 653 -27.51 47.58 8.93
C LEU A 653 -26.98 47.90 10.34
N ALA A 654 -26.74 46.87 11.16
CA ALA A 654 -25.85 47.02 12.31
C ALA A 654 -24.42 47.27 11.81
N GLU A 655 -23.86 48.44 12.12
CA GLU A 655 -22.64 48.99 11.51
C GLU A 655 -21.46 47.99 11.51
N TRP A 656 -21.03 47.55 10.32
CA TRP A 656 -19.90 46.63 10.16
C TRP A 656 -18.62 47.40 9.82
N PRO A 657 -17.58 47.39 10.68
CA PRO A 657 -16.46 48.35 10.67
C PRO A 657 -15.46 48.22 9.49
N PHE A 658 -15.81 47.49 8.44
CA PHE A 658 -14.94 47.21 7.28
C PHE A 658 -15.59 47.53 5.93
N GLY A 659 -16.65 48.36 5.90
CA GLY A 659 -17.30 48.81 4.66
C GLY A 659 -18.07 47.74 3.89
N GLY A 660 -18.42 46.63 4.56
CA GLY A 660 -19.12 45.49 3.99
C GLY A 660 -20.50 45.81 3.40
N GLU A 661 -21.10 46.94 3.80
CA GLU A 661 -22.39 47.44 3.32
C GLU A 661 -22.50 47.51 1.80
N ARG A 662 -21.42 47.84 1.08
CA ARG A 662 -21.44 47.87 -0.40
C ARG A 662 -21.67 46.48 -1.00
N TYR A 663 -21.09 45.45 -0.39
CA TYR A 663 -21.28 44.05 -0.78
C TYR A 663 -22.63 43.50 -0.30
N LEU A 664 -23.09 43.88 0.89
CA LEU A 664 -24.42 43.53 1.40
C LEU A 664 -25.53 44.17 0.56
N ALA A 665 -25.39 45.43 0.15
CA ALA A 665 -26.33 46.11 -0.75
C ALA A 665 -26.35 45.46 -2.14
N ALA A 666 -25.20 45.04 -2.68
CA ALA A 666 -25.14 44.28 -3.93
C ALA A 666 -25.81 42.90 -3.79
N GLY A 667 -25.55 42.17 -2.70
CA GLY A 667 -26.20 40.88 -2.40
C GLY A 667 -27.71 41.01 -2.21
N ALA A 668 -28.18 42.04 -1.51
CA ALA A 668 -29.61 42.32 -1.34
C ALA A 668 -30.29 42.66 -2.68
N ARG A 669 -29.63 43.45 -3.56
CA ARG A 669 -30.11 43.69 -4.93
C ARG A 669 -30.15 42.40 -5.77
N MET A 670 -29.17 41.51 -5.61
CA MET A 670 -29.15 40.20 -6.28
C MET A 670 -30.29 39.29 -5.81
N ILE A 671 -30.56 39.22 -4.50
CA ILE A 671 -31.66 38.43 -3.94
C ILE A 671 -33.03 39.01 -4.36
N ALA A 672 -33.14 40.34 -4.50
CA ALA A 672 -34.35 41.01 -4.96
C ALA A 672 -34.67 40.79 -6.46
N GLN A 673 -33.74 40.26 -7.26
CA GLN A 673 -34.04 39.81 -8.63
C GLN A 673 -34.71 38.42 -8.58
N PRO A 674 -35.79 38.16 -9.34
CA PRO A 674 -36.55 36.90 -9.23
C PRO A 674 -35.69 35.66 -9.53
N VAL A 675 -34.76 35.77 -10.49
CA VAL A 675 -33.78 34.71 -10.81
C VAL A 675 -32.80 34.49 -9.66
N GLY A 676 -32.34 35.55 -8.98
CA GLY A 676 -31.41 35.45 -7.86
C GLY A 676 -32.06 34.88 -6.59
N GLY A 677 -33.31 35.28 -6.30
CA GLY A 677 -34.12 34.70 -5.21
C GLY A 677 -34.35 33.19 -5.42
N ALA A 678 -34.79 32.78 -6.61
CA ALA A 678 -34.99 31.36 -6.92
C ALA A 678 -33.68 30.55 -6.89
N LEU A 679 -32.57 31.13 -7.38
CA LEU A 679 -31.27 30.46 -7.37
C LEU A 679 -30.72 30.30 -5.94
N THR A 680 -30.81 31.32 -5.09
CA THR A 680 -30.33 31.21 -3.70
C THR A 680 -31.15 30.19 -2.90
N LEU A 681 -32.48 30.14 -3.08
CA LEU A 681 -33.34 29.09 -2.51
C LEU A 681 -32.96 27.69 -3.01
N SER A 682 -32.75 27.52 -4.32
CA SER A 682 -32.31 26.24 -4.88
C SER A 682 -30.95 25.80 -4.34
N LEU A 683 -29.98 26.71 -4.27
CA LEU A 683 -28.62 26.43 -3.81
C LEU A 683 -28.62 26.06 -2.32
N ALA A 684 -29.44 26.73 -1.49
CA ALA A 684 -29.66 26.35 -0.10
C ALA A 684 -30.30 24.95 0.03
N GLY A 685 -31.31 24.64 -0.79
CA GLY A 685 -31.94 23.31 -0.84
C GLY A 685 -30.97 22.21 -1.27
N LEU A 686 -30.18 22.44 -2.30
CA LEU A 686 -29.11 21.55 -2.77
C LEU A 686 -28.04 21.36 -1.68
N LEU A 687 -27.57 22.43 -1.04
CA LEU A 687 -26.60 22.34 0.05
C LEU A 687 -27.15 21.54 1.25
N CYS A 688 -28.43 21.72 1.59
CA CYS A 688 -29.10 20.95 2.65
C CYS A 688 -29.21 19.46 2.28
N ALA A 689 -29.70 19.13 1.09
CA ALA A 689 -29.78 17.74 0.60
C ALA A 689 -28.40 17.07 0.52
N TYR A 690 -27.37 17.83 0.12
CA TYR A 690 -25.99 17.38 0.13
C TYR A 690 -25.51 17.08 1.56
N LEU A 691 -25.68 18.01 2.50
CA LEU A 691 -25.29 17.81 3.90
C LEU A 691 -26.03 16.61 4.53
N LEU A 692 -27.34 16.48 4.31
CA LEU A 692 -28.15 15.35 4.79
C LEU A 692 -27.66 14.00 4.23
N THR A 693 -27.35 13.92 2.93
CA THR A 693 -26.76 12.71 2.34
C THR A 693 -25.34 12.43 2.87
N THR A 694 -24.53 13.46 3.16
CA THR A 694 -23.22 13.26 3.83
C THR A 694 -23.39 12.71 5.26
N LEU A 695 -24.33 13.23 6.05
CA LEU A 695 -24.55 12.87 7.44
C LEU A 695 -25.15 11.46 7.57
N ARG A 696 -26.18 11.15 6.78
CA ARG A 696 -26.83 9.82 6.76
C ARG A 696 -25.88 8.68 6.35
N SER A 697 -24.74 9.01 5.71
CA SER A 697 -23.66 8.08 5.35
C SER A 697 -22.52 7.96 6.37
N ARG A 698 -22.70 8.54 7.57
CA ARG A 698 -21.81 8.36 8.75
C ARG A 698 -22.47 7.59 9.91
N VAL A 699 -23.78 7.37 9.84
CA VAL A 699 -24.61 6.69 10.86
C VAL A 699 -24.97 5.26 10.43
N ARG A 700 -24.54 4.88 9.22
CA ARG A 700 -24.43 3.51 8.70
C ARG A 700 -22.95 3.26 8.40
#